data_AF-A0A8T5IQE9-F1
#
_entry.id   AF-A0A8T5IQE9-F1
#
_cell.length_a   1.000
_cell.length_b   1.000
_cell.length_c   1.000
_cell.angle_alpha   90.00
_cell.angle_beta   90.00
_cell.angle_gamma   90.00
#
_symmetry.space_group_name_H-M   'P 1'
#
loop_
_entity.id
_entity.type
_entity.pdbx_description
1 polymer ?
#
loop_
_entity_poly.entity_id
_entity_poly.type
_entity_poly.pdbx_seq_one_letter_code
_entity_poly.pdbx_strand_id
1 'polypeptide(L)'
;MAPSTDDILRKYGAKIESEMKGFNESSAQGKGFSQSYERFRASMLPEFSRYERWCKSMGGLFKIRVGEKDRENLEKNIATAHLNVTPSEVVVFATMLLFLTLFAGVFSLVGIWLLGGGFQLTFLFLVFLLAIFLFFYSSKAPDRLAMKWRLKASSQMVPAILYIVIYMKHTSNFEKAVSFAAEHLQPPLSLDFRKVFWDVEVGKFSTIKDSVDDYLKGWKDYSMEFVEAFHLIESSLYEPDEGRRVNVLEKSLQVILDGVYDKMLKYTHNVKAPLTNIYMLGIVLPTLALAILPLASTMMGGSIKWYHVFLIFNILVPFMVLYMTGSVMMKRPGGYGESSLLEKNPLYPKYKSNAAYLKAILIAFPFFVIGLIPLLWRYTNVPFWLGTTRDYTWSSLGLGFLGESGAFGIMTDATGVVSGPFGALALLMSLFIPISIAMVFIIVYNSKTKEILETRKKYKEVEKEFTSSLFQLGNRIGDGLPAEIALAKTMESTKGTSTEGFFRIVNENIQQLGMSLDRALFDPKRGAVIFYPSQLIATSMRILVESTKKGLQVAARSLMAISDYVKNIKKINDRLNDLLADIISDMKSNMTFLAPLLSGIIVGLAGMITTILGSLSNMFEGGATTGANALAGAGGVEGILAIFDITKMIPTYWLQIVVGIYLIEIVFILTGTLTTIKAGRDPLMATAQTGKNLKVTMILYAVVATGAIIGLSVIGAVALAGLT
;
A
#
# COMPACT_ATOMS: atom_id res chain seq x y z
N MET A 1 -27.16 -75.54 -27.56
CA MET A 1 -27.91 -74.74 -26.56
C MET A 1 -27.36 -73.32 -26.61
N ALA A 2 -28.21 -72.33 -26.88
CA ALA A 2 -27.81 -70.93 -26.79
C ALA A 2 -27.50 -70.60 -25.32
N PRO A 3 -26.41 -69.86 -25.02
CA PRO A 3 -26.09 -69.48 -23.65
C PRO A 3 -27.25 -68.67 -23.06
N SER A 4 -27.64 -69.00 -21.83
CA SER A 4 -28.71 -68.30 -21.13
C SER A 4 -28.26 -66.86 -20.82
N THR A 5 -29.21 -65.94 -20.72
CA THR A 5 -28.94 -64.52 -20.39
C THR A 5 -28.13 -64.39 -19.10
N ASP A 6 -28.34 -65.29 -18.13
CA ASP A 6 -27.61 -65.34 -16.88
C ASP A 6 -26.14 -65.76 -17.06
N ASP A 7 -25.83 -66.65 -18.00
CA ASP A 7 -24.45 -67.02 -18.30
C ASP A 7 -23.68 -65.86 -18.95
N ILE A 8 -24.37 -65.05 -19.75
CA ILE A 8 -23.81 -63.84 -20.35
C ILE A 8 -23.56 -62.79 -19.25
N LEU A 9 -24.55 -62.53 -18.41
CA LEU A 9 -24.43 -61.57 -17.31
C LEU A 9 -23.34 -61.97 -16.31
N ARG A 10 -23.20 -63.27 -16.01
CA ARG A 10 -22.14 -63.76 -15.12
C ARG A 10 -20.76 -63.62 -15.75
N LYS A 11 -20.63 -63.85 -17.06
CA LYS A 11 -19.37 -63.67 -17.81
C LYS A 11 -18.95 -62.21 -17.89
N TYR A 12 -19.88 -61.29 -18.16
CA TYR A 12 -19.60 -59.86 -18.20
C TYR A 12 -19.43 -59.26 -16.80
N GLY A 13 -20.19 -59.72 -15.81
CA GLY A 13 -20.02 -59.35 -14.40
C GLY A 13 -18.66 -59.77 -13.85
N ALA A 14 -18.22 -61.00 -14.10
CA ALA A 14 -16.89 -61.47 -13.71
C ALA A 14 -15.76 -60.70 -14.43
N LYS A 15 -15.98 -60.28 -15.69
CA LYS A 15 -15.05 -59.43 -16.43
C LYS A 15 -14.94 -58.02 -15.84
N ILE A 16 -16.07 -57.41 -15.46
CA ILE A 16 -16.10 -56.09 -14.81
C ILE A 16 -15.47 -56.16 -13.41
N GLU A 17 -15.72 -57.23 -12.65
CA GLU A 17 -15.13 -57.41 -11.32
C GLU A 17 -13.61 -57.66 -11.39
N SER A 18 -13.14 -58.34 -12.44
CA SER A 18 -11.72 -58.48 -12.80
C SER A 18 -11.09 -57.13 -13.15
N GLU A 19 -11.77 -56.30 -13.95
CA GLU A 19 -11.31 -54.94 -14.30
C GLU A 19 -11.35 -53.99 -13.09
N MET A 20 -12.28 -54.17 -12.15
CA MET A 20 -12.34 -53.42 -10.88
C MET A 20 -11.28 -53.87 -9.87
N LYS A 21 -10.91 -55.15 -9.81
CA LYS A 21 -9.80 -55.64 -8.95
C LYS A 21 -8.42 -55.19 -9.44
N GLY A 22 -8.29 -54.82 -10.71
CA GLY A 22 -7.11 -54.11 -11.24
C GLY A 22 -7.10 -52.61 -10.94
N PHE A 23 -8.19 -52.06 -10.38
CA PHE A 23 -8.34 -50.65 -10.06
C PHE A 23 -7.78 -50.37 -8.65
N ASN A 24 -6.45 -50.32 -8.54
CA ASN A 24 -5.82 -49.75 -7.34
C ASN A 24 -6.19 -48.26 -7.25
N GLU A 25 -6.89 -47.83 -6.20
CA GLU A 25 -7.13 -46.39 -5.89
C GLU A 25 -5.83 -45.57 -5.85
N SER A 26 -4.69 -46.23 -5.58
CA SER A 26 -3.35 -45.64 -5.61
C SER A 26 -2.82 -45.36 -7.03
N SER A 27 -3.40 -45.97 -8.07
CA SER A 27 -3.03 -45.72 -9.48
C SER A 27 -3.83 -44.59 -10.12
N ALA A 28 -4.95 -44.16 -9.51
CA ALA A 28 -5.70 -42.98 -9.91
C ALA A 28 -5.04 -41.66 -9.47
N GLN A 29 -4.07 -41.71 -8.53
CA GLN A 29 -3.22 -40.56 -8.19
C GLN A 29 -2.05 -40.34 -9.17
N GLY A 30 -1.87 -41.22 -10.16
CA GLY A 30 -0.73 -41.22 -11.08
C GLY A 30 -1.02 -40.76 -12.52
N LYS A 31 -2.26 -40.44 -12.88
CA LYS A 31 -2.51 -39.72 -14.14
C LYS A 31 -2.31 -38.24 -13.88
N GLY A 32 -1.05 -37.81 -14.04
CA GLY A 32 -0.71 -36.39 -14.18
C GLY A 32 -1.75 -35.75 -15.08
N PHE A 33 -2.39 -34.71 -14.57
CA PHE A 33 -3.38 -33.97 -15.33
C PHE A 33 -2.78 -33.55 -16.68
N SER A 34 -3.61 -33.30 -17.70
CA SER A 34 -3.08 -32.86 -18.99
C SER A 34 -2.09 -31.71 -18.78
N GLN A 35 -1.00 -31.69 -19.54
CA GLN A 35 0.03 -30.66 -19.38
C GLN A 35 -0.55 -29.24 -19.53
N SER A 36 -1.65 -29.11 -20.29
CA SER A 36 -2.51 -27.94 -20.39
C SER A 36 -3.27 -27.64 -19.09
N TYR A 37 -3.82 -28.64 -18.40
CA TYR A 37 -4.43 -28.46 -17.07
C TYR A 37 -3.41 -28.08 -16.00
N GLU A 38 -2.22 -28.69 -15.95
CA GLU A 38 -1.22 -28.28 -14.95
C GLU A 38 -0.69 -26.87 -15.24
N ARG A 39 -0.50 -26.51 -16.52
CA ARG A 39 -0.16 -25.13 -16.91
C ARG A 39 -1.31 -24.15 -16.63
N PHE A 40 -2.55 -24.55 -16.85
CA PHE A 40 -3.74 -23.74 -16.56
C PHE A 40 -3.91 -23.55 -15.04
N ARG A 41 -3.80 -24.62 -14.26
CA ARG A 41 -3.83 -24.60 -12.79
C ARG A 41 -2.67 -23.78 -12.24
N ALA A 42 -1.46 -23.92 -12.77
CA ALA A 42 -0.31 -23.09 -12.40
C ALA A 42 -0.49 -21.62 -12.81
N SER A 43 -1.25 -21.34 -13.89
CA SER A 43 -1.60 -19.97 -14.30
C SER A 43 -2.77 -19.35 -13.52
N MET A 44 -3.65 -20.20 -12.97
CA MET A 44 -4.79 -19.81 -12.11
C MET A 44 -4.41 -19.72 -10.64
N LEU A 45 -3.39 -20.45 -10.18
CA LEU A 45 -2.87 -20.36 -8.82
C LEU A 45 -1.99 -19.09 -8.73
N PRO A 46 -2.45 -17.99 -8.12
CA PRO A 46 -1.53 -16.92 -7.78
C PRO A 46 -0.41 -17.51 -6.92
N GLU A 47 0.84 -17.05 -7.11
CA GLU A 47 1.95 -17.41 -6.23
C GLU A 47 1.46 -17.33 -4.78
N PHE A 48 1.69 -18.41 -4.01
CA PHE A 48 1.26 -18.52 -2.61
C PHE A 48 1.48 -17.19 -1.89
N SER A 49 0.37 -16.53 -1.53
CA SER A 49 0.44 -15.30 -0.76
C SER A 49 1.25 -15.59 0.50
N ARG A 50 2.10 -14.65 0.95
CA ARG A 50 2.86 -14.82 2.21
C ARG A 50 1.94 -15.21 3.36
N TYR A 51 0.72 -14.67 3.35
CA TYR A 51 -0.36 -15.00 4.27
C TYR A 51 -0.80 -16.47 4.18
N GLU A 52 -0.94 -17.02 2.98
CA GLU A 52 -1.34 -18.42 2.76
C GLU A 52 -0.30 -19.40 3.32
N ARG A 53 0.99 -19.09 3.12
CA ARG A 53 2.09 -19.86 3.71
C ARG A 53 2.05 -19.85 5.23
N TRP A 54 1.78 -18.69 5.84
CA TRP A 54 1.66 -18.58 7.29
C TRP A 54 0.44 -19.32 7.84
N CYS A 55 -0.70 -19.24 7.15
CA CYS A 55 -1.91 -19.98 7.53
C CYS A 55 -1.69 -21.50 7.47
N LYS A 56 -1.07 -22.01 6.40
CA LYS A 56 -0.77 -23.45 6.27
C LYS A 56 0.27 -23.93 7.28
N SER A 57 1.33 -23.14 7.49
CA SER A 57 2.39 -23.48 8.43
C SER A 57 1.89 -23.57 9.88
N MET A 58 0.92 -22.74 10.26
CA MET A 58 0.39 -22.71 11.62
C MET A 58 -0.93 -23.48 11.79
N GLY A 59 -1.66 -23.70 10.70
CA GLY A 59 -2.98 -24.35 10.67
C GLY A 59 -2.97 -25.85 10.93
N GLY A 60 -1.82 -26.52 10.78
CA GLY A 60 -1.67 -27.95 11.08
C GLY A 60 -1.57 -28.28 12.57
N LEU A 61 -1.46 -27.30 13.47
CA LEU A 61 -1.15 -27.53 14.89
C LEU A 61 -2.37 -28.00 15.70
N PHE A 62 -3.56 -27.45 15.46
CA PHE A 62 -4.81 -27.81 16.16
C PHE A 62 -6.03 -27.33 15.38
N LYS A 63 -7.19 -28.00 15.53
CA LYS A 63 -8.44 -27.64 14.84
C LYS A 63 -9.37 -26.86 15.75
N ILE A 64 -9.64 -25.60 15.41
CA ILE A 64 -10.66 -24.77 16.08
C ILE A 64 -11.98 -24.90 15.32
N ARG A 65 -13.09 -25.14 16.05
CA ARG A 65 -14.44 -25.08 15.46
C ARG A 65 -14.87 -23.62 15.32
N VAL A 66 -15.11 -23.19 14.08
CA VAL A 66 -15.62 -21.85 13.75
C VAL A 66 -17.16 -21.88 13.77
N GLY A 67 -17.80 -20.84 14.31
CA GLY A 67 -19.26 -20.72 14.30
C GLY A 67 -19.82 -20.70 12.87
N GLU A 68 -21.02 -21.24 12.64
CA GLU A 68 -21.56 -21.48 11.29
C GLU A 68 -21.63 -20.21 10.43
N LYS A 69 -22.06 -19.08 11.01
CA LYS A 69 -22.15 -17.78 10.31
C LYS A 69 -20.78 -17.24 9.88
N ASP A 70 -19.76 -17.39 10.73
CA ASP A 70 -18.40 -16.93 10.40
C ASP A 70 -17.73 -17.87 9.40
N ARG A 71 -18.05 -19.18 9.46
CA ARG A 71 -17.58 -20.17 8.50
C ARG A 71 -18.08 -19.86 7.09
N GLU A 72 -19.38 -19.62 6.92
CA GLU A 72 -19.98 -19.33 5.61
C GLU A 72 -19.40 -18.04 4.99
N ASN A 73 -19.25 -16.99 5.80
CA ASN A 73 -18.65 -15.74 5.35
C ASN A 73 -17.18 -15.92 4.94
N LEU A 74 -16.40 -16.65 5.75
CA LEU A 74 -15.00 -16.94 5.46
C LEU A 74 -14.87 -17.82 4.20
N GLU A 75 -15.70 -18.84 4.02
CA GLU A 75 -15.71 -19.69 2.82
C GLU A 75 -15.96 -18.86 1.56
N LYS A 76 -16.98 -17.98 1.58
CA LYS A 76 -17.29 -17.08 0.46
C LYS A 76 -16.09 -16.18 0.11
N ASN A 77 -15.42 -15.63 1.12
CA ASN A 77 -14.29 -14.72 0.92
C ASN A 77 -13.00 -15.45 0.52
N ILE A 78 -12.74 -16.64 1.07
CA ILE A 78 -11.62 -17.51 0.68
C ILE A 78 -11.77 -17.92 -0.79
N ALA A 79 -12.97 -18.36 -1.19
CA ALA A 79 -13.25 -18.73 -2.57
C ALA A 79 -13.07 -17.55 -3.53
N THR A 80 -13.58 -16.36 -3.17
CA THR A 80 -13.39 -15.14 -3.97
C THR A 80 -11.92 -14.74 -4.09
N ALA A 81 -11.15 -14.87 -2.99
CA ALA A 81 -9.74 -14.53 -2.96
C ALA A 81 -8.84 -15.62 -3.60
N HIS A 82 -9.42 -16.74 -4.05
CA HIS A 82 -8.71 -17.90 -4.57
C HIS A 82 -7.61 -18.42 -3.62
N LEU A 83 -7.86 -18.32 -2.31
CA LEU A 83 -6.92 -18.80 -1.30
C LEU A 83 -7.15 -20.28 -1.07
N ASN A 84 -6.07 -21.08 -1.10
CA ASN A 84 -6.16 -22.50 -0.80
C ASN A 84 -5.96 -22.74 0.71
N VAL A 85 -6.85 -22.19 1.55
CA VAL A 85 -6.85 -22.37 3.02
C VAL A 85 -8.25 -22.69 3.51
N THR A 86 -8.36 -23.43 4.61
CA THR A 86 -9.66 -23.67 5.25
C THR A 86 -10.01 -22.53 6.22
N PRO A 87 -11.31 -22.27 6.49
CA PRO A 87 -11.72 -21.29 7.51
C PRO A 87 -11.09 -21.57 8.89
N SER A 88 -10.88 -22.85 9.23
CA SER A 88 -10.24 -23.24 10.48
C SER A 88 -8.78 -22.81 10.57
N GLU A 89 -8.00 -22.93 9.48
CA GLU A 89 -6.60 -22.53 9.43
C GLU A 89 -6.43 -21.01 9.60
N VAL A 90 -7.35 -20.22 9.05
CA VAL A 90 -7.37 -18.75 9.21
C VAL A 90 -7.52 -18.36 10.68
N VAL A 91 -8.48 -18.97 11.38
CA VAL A 91 -8.74 -18.68 12.80
C VAL A 91 -7.57 -19.17 13.66
N VAL A 92 -7.02 -20.35 13.37
CA VAL A 92 -5.85 -20.88 14.07
C VAL A 92 -4.65 -19.95 13.94
N PHE A 93 -4.38 -19.43 12.74
CA PHE A 93 -3.32 -18.45 12.52
C PHE A 93 -3.54 -17.16 13.32
N ALA A 94 -4.77 -16.64 13.34
CA ALA A 94 -5.10 -15.44 14.11
C ALA A 94 -4.91 -15.66 15.63
N THR A 95 -5.37 -16.81 16.15
CA THR A 95 -5.20 -17.18 17.57
C THR A 95 -3.73 -17.40 17.93
N MET A 96 -2.93 -18.02 17.05
CA MET A 96 -1.49 -18.18 17.27
C MET A 96 -0.75 -16.85 17.30
N LEU A 97 -1.12 -15.90 16.42
CA LEU A 97 -0.56 -14.55 16.45
C LEU A 97 -0.87 -13.84 17.77
N LEU A 98 -2.09 -14.02 18.31
CA LEU A 98 -2.46 -13.50 19.62
C LEU A 98 -1.59 -14.09 20.73
N PHE A 99 -1.43 -15.42 20.79
CA PHE A 99 -0.60 -16.02 21.84
C PHE A 99 0.87 -15.65 21.71
N LEU A 100 1.43 -15.64 20.49
CA LEU A 100 2.82 -15.29 20.26
C LEU A 100 3.13 -13.84 20.68
N THR A 101 2.20 -12.92 20.42
CA THR A 101 2.35 -11.51 20.84
C THR A 101 2.22 -11.35 22.35
N LEU A 102 1.32 -12.10 23.01
CA LEU A 102 1.23 -12.12 24.47
C LEU A 102 2.49 -12.73 25.12
N PHE A 103 2.98 -13.87 24.63
CA PHE A 103 4.20 -14.48 25.14
C PHE A 103 5.42 -13.59 24.94
N ALA A 104 5.55 -12.95 23.77
CA ALA A 104 6.60 -11.96 23.52
C ALA A 104 6.48 -10.75 24.46
N GLY A 105 5.25 -10.31 24.76
CA GLY A 105 4.96 -9.28 25.75
C GLY A 105 5.41 -9.63 27.15
N VAL A 106 5.06 -10.83 27.62
CA VAL A 106 5.46 -11.34 28.93
C VAL A 106 6.98 -11.49 29.00
N PHE A 107 7.62 -12.04 27.98
CA PHE A 107 9.08 -12.15 27.92
C PHE A 107 9.77 -10.77 27.96
N SER A 108 9.23 -9.80 27.22
CA SER A 108 9.72 -8.41 27.24
C SER A 108 9.56 -7.79 28.63
N LEU A 109 8.44 -8.07 29.31
CA LEU A 109 8.18 -7.60 30.67
C LEU A 109 9.14 -8.23 31.68
N VAL A 110 9.45 -9.53 31.56
CA VAL A 110 10.46 -10.19 32.41
C VAL A 110 11.83 -9.56 32.18
N GLY A 111 12.19 -9.24 30.93
CA GLY A 111 13.42 -8.50 30.62
C GLY A 111 13.46 -7.11 31.24
N ILE A 112 12.36 -6.35 31.17
CA ILE A 112 12.24 -5.03 31.80
C ILE A 112 12.34 -5.15 33.33
N TRP A 113 11.72 -6.17 33.91
CA TRP A 113 11.74 -6.43 35.35
C TRP A 113 13.16 -6.78 35.84
N LEU A 114 13.88 -7.64 35.11
CA LEU A 114 15.27 -7.99 35.42
C LEU A 114 16.22 -6.78 35.35
N LEU A 115 15.98 -5.84 34.43
CA LEU A 115 16.83 -4.67 34.22
C LEU A 115 16.47 -3.47 35.12
N GLY A 116 15.20 -3.33 35.51
CA GLY A 116 14.67 -2.12 36.16
C GLY A 116 13.99 -2.34 37.50
N GLY A 117 13.89 -3.58 38.00
CA GLY A 117 13.34 -3.93 39.32
C GLY A 117 11.84 -3.72 39.52
N GLY A 118 11.15 -2.98 38.64
CA GLY A 118 9.73 -2.63 38.76
C GLY A 118 8.82 -3.44 37.84
N PHE A 119 7.76 -4.03 38.39
CA PHE A 119 6.69 -4.66 37.62
C PHE A 119 5.73 -3.59 37.07
N GLN A 120 5.50 -3.59 35.75
CA GLN A 120 4.69 -2.55 35.09
C GLN A 120 3.49 -3.13 34.36
N LEU A 121 2.35 -3.12 35.04
CA LEU A 121 1.08 -3.64 34.55
C LEU A 121 0.58 -2.88 33.30
N THR A 122 0.88 -1.59 33.19
CA THR A 122 0.52 -0.73 32.03
C THR A 122 1.12 -1.21 30.71
N PHE A 123 2.36 -1.72 30.73
CA PHE A 123 3.01 -2.27 29.54
C PHE A 123 2.31 -3.55 29.07
N LEU A 124 1.98 -4.46 30.00
CA LEU A 124 1.25 -5.70 29.70
C LEU A 124 -0.13 -5.39 29.12
N PHE A 125 -0.84 -4.42 29.70
CA PHE A 125 -2.13 -3.97 29.18
C PHE A 125 -2.05 -3.46 27.73
N LEU A 126 -1.03 -2.67 27.40
CA LEU A 126 -0.81 -2.20 26.03
C LEU A 126 -0.49 -3.35 25.05
N VAL A 127 0.33 -4.31 25.47
CA VAL A 127 0.60 -5.50 24.65
C VAL A 127 -0.65 -6.36 24.47
N PHE A 128 -1.48 -6.47 25.50
CA PHE A 128 -2.76 -7.17 25.42
C PHE A 128 -3.72 -6.51 24.41
N LEU A 129 -3.84 -5.18 24.44
CA LEU A 129 -4.60 -4.44 23.43
C LEU A 129 -4.06 -4.66 22.02
N LEU A 130 -2.73 -4.63 21.85
CA LEU A 130 -2.08 -4.91 20.57
C LEU A 130 -2.38 -6.33 20.09
N ALA A 131 -2.35 -7.33 20.98
CA ALA A 131 -2.62 -8.73 20.67
C ALA A 131 -4.07 -8.94 20.19
N ILE A 132 -5.05 -8.35 20.89
CA ILE A 132 -6.46 -8.36 20.47
C ILE A 132 -6.62 -7.71 19.09
N PHE A 133 -5.96 -6.57 18.88
CA PHE A 133 -6.05 -5.88 17.60
C PHE A 133 -5.46 -6.71 16.46
N LEU A 134 -4.28 -7.32 16.67
CA LEU A 134 -3.62 -8.19 15.69
C LEU A 134 -4.46 -9.44 15.36
N PHE A 135 -5.17 -9.99 16.35
CA PHE A 135 -6.13 -11.07 16.15
C PHE A 135 -7.24 -10.67 15.17
N PHE A 136 -7.93 -9.56 15.42
CA PHE A 136 -9.00 -9.08 14.54
C PHE A 136 -8.49 -8.67 13.16
N TYR A 137 -7.28 -8.10 13.09
CA TYR A 137 -6.64 -7.77 11.84
C TYR A 137 -6.37 -9.03 11.00
N SER A 138 -5.81 -10.07 11.62
CA SER A 138 -5.45 -11.32 10.95
C SER A 138 -6.68 -12.14 10.54
N SER A 139 -7.70 -12.21 11.39
CA SER A 139 -8.94 -12.95 11.09
C SER A 139 -9.72 -12.34 9.93
N LYS A 140 -9.74 -11.01 9.81
CA LYS A 140 -10.34 -10.28 8.67
C LYS A 140 -9.42 -10.17 7.45
N ALA A 141 -8.29 -10.86 7.40
CA ALA A 141 -7.41 -10.81 6.23
C ALA A 141 -8.04 -11.41 4.95
N PRO A 142 -8.78 -12.54 4.97
CA PRO A 142 -9.43 -13.09 3.77
C PRO A 142 -10.40 -12.10 3.14
N ASP A 143 -11.22 -11.43 3.95
CA ASP A 143 -12.18 -10.41 3.49
C ASP A 143 -11.45 -9.28 2.73
N ARG A 144 -10.31 -8.83 3.24
CA ARG A 144 -9.50 -7.78 2.62
C ARG A 144 -8.84 -8.23 1.32
N LEU A 145 -8.41 -9.49 1.26
CA LEU A 145 -7.86 -10.08 0.05
C LEU A 145 -8.94 -10.31 -1.01
N ALA A 146 -10.13 -10.76 -0.63
CA ALA A 146 -11.30 -10.90 -1.49
C ALA A 146 -11.72 -9.54 -2.06
N MET A 147 -11.83 -8.51 -1.21
CA MET A 147 -12.11 -7.15 -1.65
C MET A 147 -11.01 -6.62 -2.58
N LYS A 148 -9.74 -6.89 -2.29
CA LYS A 148 -8.62 -6.55 -3.19
C LYS A 148 -8.78 -7.20 -4.57
N TRP A 149 -9.17 -8.47 -4.63
CA TRP A 149 -9.45 -9.17 -5.89
C TRP A 149 -10.62 -8.53 -6.64
N ARG A 150 -11.76 -8.34 -5.96
CA ARG A 150 -12.97 -7.74 -6.54
C ARG A 150 -12.75 -6.35 -7.10
N LEU A 151 -12.01 -5.50 -6.38
CA LEU A 151 -11.71 -4.15 -6.87
C LEU A 151 -10.77 -4.17 -8.09
N LYS A 152 -9.84 -5.13 -8.14
CA LYS A 152 -8.97 -5.31 -9.31
C LYS A 152 -9.78 -5.78 -10.52
N ALA A 153 -10.70 -6.73 -10.33
CA ALA A 153 -11.67 -7.14 -11.35
C ALA A 153 -12.60 -5.97 -11.77
N SER A 154 -13.05 -5.15 -10.83
CA SER A 154 -13.91 -3.98 -11.11
C SER A 154 -13.25 -2.98 -12.06
N SER A 155 -11.94 -2.75 -11.96
CA SER A 155 -11.21 -1.90 -12.91
C SER A 155 -11.19 -2.44 -14.35
N GLN A 156 -11.44 -3.74 -14.52
CA GLN A 156 -11.44 -4.43 -15.80
C GLN A 156 -12.83 -4.66 -16.37
N MET A 157 -13.90 -4.36 -15.62
CA MET A 157 -15.28 -4.53 -16.06
C MET A 157 -15.61 -3.69 -17.29
N VAL A 158 -15.23 -2.41 -17.30
CA VAL A 158 -15.54 -1.55 -18.45
C VAL A 158 -14.75 -1.99 -19.70
N PRO A 159 -13.42 -2.25 -19.62
CA PRO A 159 -12.70 -2.86 -20.74
C PRO A 159 -13.29 -4.20 -21.19
N ALA A 160 -13.78 -5.03 -20.27
CA ALA A 160 -14.38 -6.32 -20.60
C ALA A 160 -15.65 -6.15 -21.43
N ILE A 161 -16.58 -5.31 -20.95
CA ILE A 161 -17.80 -4.98 -21.69
C ILE A 161 -17.45 -4.35 -23.03
N LEU A 162 -16.50 -3.43 -23.07
CA LEU A 162 -16.02 -2.81 -24.31
C LEU A 162 -15.52 -3.86 -25.31
N TYR A 163 -14.69 -4.81 -24.90
CA TYR A 163 -14.17 -5.86 -25.79
C TYR A 163 -15.26 -6.80 -26.27
N ILE A 164 -16.19 -7.21 -25.39
CA ILE A 164 -17.32 -8.05 -25.77
C ILE A 164 -18.23 -7.31 -26.76
N VAL A 165 -18.59 -6.06 -26.46
CA VAL A 165 -19.44 -5.21 -27.31
C VAL A 165 -18.81 -4.99 -28.68
N ILE A 166 -17.52 -4.66 -28.74
CA ILE A 166 -16.81 -4.46 -30.01
C ILE A 166 -16.81 -5.75 -30.84
N TYR A 167 -16.56 -6.91 -30.21
CA TYR A 167 -16.62 -8.18 -30.91
C TYR A 167 -18.03 -8.53 -31.39
N MET A 168 -19.04 -8.30 -30.54
CA MET A 168 -20.46 -8.58 -30.80
C MET A 168 -21.08 -7.67 -31.87
N LYS A 169 -20.67 -6.40 -31.94
CA LYS A 169 -21.08 -5.47 -33.00
C LYS A 169 -20.75 -6.01 -34.38
N HIS A 170 -19.68 -6.78 -34.47
CA HIS A 170 -19.27 -7.41 -35.71
C HIS A 170 -19.88 -8.81 -35.88
N THR A 171 -19.66 -9.69 -34.90
CA THR A 171 -20.01 -11.11 -34.97
C THR A 171 -20.95 -11.41 -33.83
N SER A 172 -22.21 -11.72 -34.15
CA SER A 172 -23.24 -12.08 -33.17
C SER A 172 -23.00 -13.47 -32.59
N ASN A 173 -21.85 -13.63 -31.91
CA ASN A 173 -21.44 -14.85 -31.22
C ASN A 173 -20.87 -14.47 -29.86
N PHE A 174 -21.67 -14.71 -28.83
CA PHE A 174 -21.35 -14.36 -27.45
C PHE A 174 -20.15 -15.14 -26.91
N GLU A 175 -20.06 -16.43 -27.20
CA GLU A 175 -18.97 -17.29 -26.73
C GLU A 175 -17.61 -16.79 -27.22
N LYS A 176 -17.49 -16.51 -28.52
CA LYS A 176 -16.26 -15.96 -29.09
C LYS A 176 -15.96 -14.55 -28.58
N ALA A 177 -16.99 -13.76 -28.28
CA ALA A 177 -16.81 -12.42 -27.70
C ALA A 177 -16.24 -12.50 -26.27
N VAL A 178 -16.76 -13.40 -25.44
CA VAL A 178 -16.23 -13.64 -24.07
C VAL A 178 -14.82 -14.23 -24.15
N SER A 179 -14.54 -15.13 -25.09
CA SER A 179 -13.20 -15.67 -25.32
C SER A 179 -12.22 -14.57 -25.73
N PHE A 180 -12.63 -13.70 -26.65
CA PHE A 180 -11.81 -12.56 -27.09
C PHE A 180 -11.49 -11.62 -25.92
N ALA A 181 -12.46 -11.35 -25.06
CA ALA A 181 -12.24 -10.58 -23.83
C ALA A 181 -11.27 -11.31 -22.88
N ALA A 182 -11.41 -12.63 -22.69
CA ALA A 182 -10.55 -13.42 -21.82
C ALA A 182 -9.07 -13.46 -22.28
N GLU A 183 -8.81 -13.31 -23.58
CA GLU A 183 -7.45 -13.24 -24.14
C GLU A 183 -6.79 -11.87 -23.99
N HIS A 184 -7.57 -10.80 -24.06
CA HIS A 184 -7.06 -9.42 -24.11
C HIS A 184 -7.16 -8.68 -22.77
N LEU A 185 -7.95 -9.20 -21.84
CA LEU A 185 -7.98 -8.72 -20.45
C LEU A 185 -6.77 -9.22 -19.67
N GLN A 186 -6.37 -8.43 -18.67
CA GLN A 186 -5.37 -8.87 -17.72
C GLN A 186 -6.02 -9.65 -16.57
N PRO A 187 -5.25 -10.47 -15.84
CA PRO A 187 -5.74 -11.04 -14.57
C PRO A 187 -6.11 -9.92 -13.59
N PRO A 188 -7.23 -10.01 -12.87
CA PRO A 188 -7.97 -11.24 -12.54
C PRO A 188 -9.13 -11.62 -13.48
N LEU A 189 -9.80 -10.66 -14.13
CA LEU A 189 -11.06 -10.94 -14.83
C LEU A 189 -10.86 -11.87 -16.03
N SER A 190 -9.67 -11.85 -16.66
CA SER A 190 -9.33 -12.83 -17.70
C SER A 190 -9.29 -14.27 -17.19
N LEU A 191 -8.84 -14.48 -15.96
CA LEU A 191 -8.84 -15.81 -15.32
C LEU A 191 -10.27 -16.22 -14.97
N ASP A 192 -11.06 -15.29 -14.45
CA ASP A 192 -12.47 -15.52 -14.12
C ASP A 192 -13.25 -15.92 -15.39
N PHE A 193 -13.02 -15.26 -16.53
CA PHE A 193 -13.63 -15.67 -17.80
C PHE A 193 -13.10 -17.01 -18.31
N ARG A 194 -11.80 -17.29 -18.22
CA ARG A 194 -11.29 -18.64 -18.57
C ARG A 194 -11.90 -19.74 -17.70
N LYS A 195 -12.18 -19.45 -16.44
CA LYS A 195 -12.87 -20.36 -15.52
C LYS A 195 -14.31 -20.63 -15.96
N VAL A 196 -15.02 -19.64 -16.51
CA VAL A 196 -16.35 -19.85 -17.10
C VAL A 196 -16.30 -20.89 -18.23
N PHE A 197 -15.32 -20.79 -19.14
CA PHE A 197 -15.13 -21.81 -20.18
C PHE A 197 -14.79 -23.18 -19.57
N TRP A 198 -13.91 -23.20 -18.58
CA TRP A 198 -13.51 -24.41 -17.87
C TRP A 198 -14.69 -25.13 -17.20
N ASP A 199 -15.58 -24.40 -16.52
CA ASP A 199 -16.75 -25.00 -15.85
C ASP A 199 -17.69 -25.67 -16.87
N VAL A 200 -17.74 -25.17 -18.12
CA VAL A 200 -18.45 -25.83 -19.23
C VAL A 200 -17.69 -27.06 -19.74
N GLU A 201 -16.37 -26.98 -19.94
CA GLU A 201 -15.55 -28.11 -20.39
C GLU A 201 -15.57 -29.31 -19.42
N VAL A 202 -15.68 -29.04 -18.12
CA VAL A 202 -15.80 -30.06 -17.07
C VAL A 202 -17.24 -30.60 -16.94
N GLY A 203 -18.20 -30.01 -17.66
CA GLY A 203 -19.60 -30.43 -17.65
C GLY A 203 -20.38 -29.98 -16.41
N LYS A 204 -19.89 -28.97 -15.67
CA LYS A 204 -20.65 -28.36 -14.56
C LYS A 204 -21.82 -27.53 -15.09
N PHE A 205 -21.66 -26.91 -16.26
CA PHE A 205 -22.71 -26.22 -16.99
C PHE A 205 -22.77 -26.71 -18.44
N SER A 206 -23.96 -26.68 -19.04
CA SER A 206 -24.19 -27.12 -20.42
C SER A 206 -23.79 -26.08 -21.45
N THR A 207 -23.89 -24.79 -21.11
CA THR A 207 -23.58 -23.69 -22.03
C THR A 207 -22.73 -22.63 -21.35
N ILE A 208 -21.98 -21.87 -22.16
CA ILE A 208 -21.21 -20.72 -21.67
C ILE A 208 -22.14 -19.66 -21.08
N LYS A 209 -23.33 -19.47 -21.67
CA LYS A 209 -24.35 -18.56 -21.14
C LYS A 209 -24.71 -18.91 -19.68
N ASP A 210 -25.07 -20.16 -19.41
CA ASP A 210 -25.44 -20.60 -18.06
C ASP A 210 -24.28 -20.43 -17.06
N SER A 211 -23.05 -20.69 -17.51
CA SER A 211 -21.87 -20.49 -16.67
C SER A 211 -21.56 -19.01 -16.41
N VAL A 212 -21.78 -18.12 -17.39
CA VAL A 212 -21.64 -16.67 -17.22
C VAL A 212 -22.71 -16.17 -16.26
N ASP A 213 -23.97 -16.59 -16.41
CA ASP A 213 -25.07 -16.20 -15.52
C ASP A 213 -24.80 -16.59 -14.07
N ASP A 214 -24.25 -17.79 -13.84
CA ASP A 214 -23.84 -18.20 -12.49
C ASP A 214 -22.72 -17.32 -11.92
N TYR A 215 -21.72 -16.98 -12.75
CA TYR A 215 -20.66 -16.05 -12.39
C TYR A 215 -21.21 -14.64 -12.06
N LEU A 216 -22.18 -14.14 -12.84
CA LEU A 216 -22.79 -12.82 -12.66
C LEU A 216 -23.61 -12.71 -11.37
N LYS A 217 -24.19 -13.80 -10.86
CA LYS A 217 -24.84 -13.80 -9.53
C LYS A 217 -23.89 -13.33 -8.42
N GLY A 218 -22.61 -13.69 -8.50
CA GLY A 218 -21.58 -13.26 -7.57
C GLY A 218 -21.32 -11.75 -7.57
N TRP A 219 -21.73 -11.06 -8.64
CA TRP A 219 -21.55 -9.62 -8.82
C TRP A 219 -22.79 -8.79 -8.50
N LYS A 220 -23.96 -9.41 -8.29
CA LYS A 220 -25.23 -8.69 -8.05
C LYS A 220 -25.16 -7.70 -6.89
N ASP A 221 -24.52 -8.07 -5.79
CA ASP A 221 -24.39 -7.22 -4.60
C ASP A 221 -23.35 -6.10 -4.73
N TYR A 222 -22.47 -6.17 -5.74
CA TYR A 222 -21.30 -5.28 -5.86
C TYR A 222 -21.36 -4.40 -7.11
N SER A 223 -21.87 -4.93 -8.22
CA SER A 223 -21.96 -4.25 -9.50
C SER A 223 -23.14 -4.71 -10.33
N MET A 224 -24.33 -4.24 -9.94
CA MET A 224 -25.57 -4.44 -10.69
C MET A 224 -25.44 -3.95 -12.14
N GLU A 225 -24.71 -2.85 -12.37
CA GLU A 225 -24.53 -2.26 -13.70
C GLU A 225 -23.68 -3.15 -14.63
N PHE A 226 -22.82 -4.00 -14.05
CA PHE A 226 -22.06 -5.00 -14.80
C PHE A 226 -22.95 -6.17 -15.22
N VAL A 227 -23.83 -6.61 -14.32
CA VAL A 227 -24.83 -7.66 -14.59
C VAL A 227 -25.82 -7.17 -15.66
N GLU A 228 -26.33 -5.96 -15.53
CA GLU A 228 -27.23 -5.34 -16.52
C GLU A 228 -26.56 -5.19 -17.89
N ALA A 229 -25.29 -4.79 -17.93
CA ALA A 229 -24.55 -4.70 -19.19
C ALA A 229 -24.45 -6.07 -19.89
N PHE A 230 -24.17 -7.16 -19.14
CA PHE A 230 -24.17 -8.51 -19.71
C PHE A 230 -25.54 -8.93 -20.24
N HIS A 231 -26.61 -8.71 -19.47
CA HIS A 231 -27.96 -9.05 -19.91
C HIS A 231 -28.40 -8.24 -21.14
N LEU A 232 -27.96 -6.98 -21.28
CA LEU A 232 -28.18 -6.20 -22.49
C LEU A 232 -27.43 -6.81 -23.69
N ILE A 233 -26.18 -7.23 -23.51
CA ILE A 233 -25.42 -7.93 -24.56
C ILE A 233 -26.12 -9.23 -24.96
N GLU A 234 -26.61 -10.01 -24.01
CA GLU A 234 -27.36 -11.24 -24.27
C GLU A 234 -28.68 -10.95 -25.00
N SER A 235 -29.42 -9.92 -24.57
CA SER A 235 -30.67 -9.52 -25.20
C SER A 235 -30.48 -9.14 -26.67
N SER A 236 -29.30 -8.60 -27.02
CA SER A 236 -28.95 -8.23 -28.39
C SER A 236 -28.92 -9.44 -29.34
N LEU A 237 -28.70 -10.66 -28.85
CA LEU A 237 -28.72 -11.87 -29.68
C LEU A 237 -30.13 -12.20 -30.20
N TYR A 238 -31.16 -11.69 -29.53
CA TYR A 238 -32.57 -11.92 -29.86
C TYR A 238 -33.19 -10.76 -30.66
N GLU A 239 -32.43 -9.68 -30.90
CA GLU A 239 -32.89 -8.54 -31.68
C GLU A 239 -32.78 -8.83 -33.19
N PRO A 240 -33.91 -8.80 -33.94
CA PRO A 240 -33.91 -9.12 -35.37
C PRO A 240 -33.36 -7.99 -36.24
N ASP A 241 -33.45 -6.74 -35.79
CA ASP A 241 -32.95 -5.57 -36.52
C ASP A 241 -31.48 -5.28 -36.16
N GLU A 242 -30.63 -5.23 -37.17
CA GLU A 242 -29.19 -4.95 -37.05
C GLU A 242 -28.91 -3.59 -36.40
N GLY A 243 -29.67 -2.55 -36.76
CA GLY A 243 -29.53 -1.22 -36.18
C GLY A 243 -29.85 -1.21 -34.68
N ARG A 244 -30.98 -1.80 -34.31
CA ARG A 244 -31.42 -1.95 -32.92
C ARG A 244 -30.47 -2.80 -32.10
N ARG A 245 -29.96 -3.90 -32.66
CA ARG A 245 -28.93 -4.74 -32.01
C ARG A 245 -27.70 -3.93 -31.64
N VAL A 246 -27.16 -3.16 -32.59
CA VAL A 246 -25.99 -2.30 -32.34
C VAL A 246 -26.28 -1.25 -31.28
N ASN A 247 -27.48 -0.64 -31.29
CA ASN A 247 -27.90 0.31 -30.27
C ASN A 247 -28.01 -0.32 -28.88
N VAL A 248 -28.51 -1.56 -28.76
CA VAL A 248 -28.55 -2.30 -27.49
C VAL A 248 -27.15 -2.59 -26.97
N LEU A 249 -26.23 -2.98 -27.86
CA LEU A 249 -24.82 -3.17 -27.51
C LEU A 249 -24.16 -1.86 -27.04
N GLU A 250 -24.45 -0.73 -27.68
CA GLU A 250 -23.99 0.59 -27.23
C GLU A 250 -24.59 0.97 -25.88
N LYS A 251 -25.87 0.66 -25.67
CA LYS A 251 -26.54 0.91 -24.40
C LYS A 251 -25.88 0.11 -23.26
N SER A 252 -25.47 -1.13 -23.51
CA SER A 252 -24.75 -1.94 -22.51
C SER A 252 -23.44 -1.29 -22.05
N LEU A 253 -22.67 -0.72 -22.99
CA LEU A 253 -21.43 -0.01 -22.70
C LEU A 253 -21.70 1.29 -21.93
N GLN A 254 -22.77 2.01 -22.29
CA GLN A 254 -23.18 3.21 -21.58
C GLN A 254 -23.60 2.91 -20.14
N VAL A 255 -24.39 1.86 -19.91
CA VAL A 255 -24.86 1.46 -18.57
C VAL A 255 -23.69 1.20 -17.61
N ILE A 256 -22.68 0.45 -18.05
CA ILE A 256 -21.51 0.19 -17.19
C ILE A 256 -20.67 1.45 -16.96
N LEU A 257 -20.57 2.35 -17.95
CA LEU A 257 -19.83 3.60 -17.82
C LEU A 257 -20.50 4.56 -16.84
N ASP A 258 -21.81 4.77 -16.99
CA ASP A 258 -22.63 5.60 -16.11
C ASP A 258 -22.64 5.01 -14.69
N GLY A 259 -22.75 3.68 -14.56
CA GLY A 259 -22.63 2.98 -13.28
C GLY A 259 -21.30 3.20 -12.56
N VAL A 260 -20.19 3.14 -13.30
CA VAL A 260 -18.86 3.45 -12.73
C VAL A 260 -18.75 4.93 -12.38
N TYR A 261 -19.28 5.84 -13.20
CA TYR A 261 -19.35 7.27 -12.91
C TYR A 261 -20.08 7.53 -11.58
N ASP A 262 -21.28 6.99 -11.42
CA ASP A 262 -22.12 7.19 -10.23
C ASP A 262 -21.48 6.60 -8.97
N LYS A 263 -20.86 5.42 -9.09
CA LYS A 263 -20.09 4.84 -7.98
C LYS A 263 -18.92 5.70 -7.57
N MET A 264 -18.19 6.26 -8.54
CA MET A 264 -17.06 7.15 -8.27
C MET A 264 -17.54 8.42 -7.56
N LEU A 265 -18.68 8.97 -7.96
CA LEU A 265 -19.29 10.14 -7.34
C LEU A 265 -19.77 9.83 -5.90
N LYS A 266 -20.43 8.69 -5.67
CA LYS A 266 -20.78 8.23 -4.32
C LYS A 266 -19.53 8.00 -3.45
N TYR A 267 -18.46 7.45 -4.03
CA TYR A 267 -17.19 7.24 -3.34
C TYR A 267 -16.58 8.57 -2.88
N THR A 268 -16.52 9.60 -3.73
CA THR A 268 -15.90 10.89 -3.34
C THR A 268 -16.58 11.52 -2.12
N HIS A 269 -17.92 11.47 -2.05
CA HIS A 269 -18.65 11.95 -0.89
C HIS A 269 -18.40 11.11 0.38
N ASN A 270 -18.39 9.79 0.24
CA ASN A 270 -18.25 8.86 1.38
C ASN A 270 -16.84 8.77 1.95
N VAL A 271 -15.83 9.21 1.19
CA VAL A 271 -14.41 9.07 1.55
C VAL A 271 -13.90 10.26 2.36
N LYS A 272 -14.56 11.43 2.27
CA LYS A 272 -14.14 12.65 2.97
C LYS A 272 -14.00 12.45 4.48
N ALA A 273 -15.05 12.02 5.16
CA ALA A 273 -15.01 11.84 6.62
C ALA A 273 -14.02 10.75 7.07
N PRO A 274 -13.94 9.57 6.44
CA PRO A 274 -12.91 8.59 6.76
C PRO A 274 -11.48 9.08 6.56
N LEU A 275 -11.20 9.85 5.51
CA LEU A 275 -9.87 10.45 5.31
C LEU A 275 -9.55 11.50 6.37
N THR A 276 -10.54 12.31 6.76
CA THR A 276 -10.40 13.23 7.89
C THR A 276 -10.02 12.47 9.15
N ASN A 277 -10.73 11.40 9.48
CA ASN A 277 -10.41 10.59 10.65
C ASN A 277 -9.01 9.96 10.58
N ILE A 278 -8.56 9.54 9.39
CA ILE A 278 -7.22 8.97 9.18
C ILE A 278 -6.13 9.99 9.52
N TYR A 279 -6.19 11.21 9.00
CA TYR A 279 -5.14 12.19 9.31
C TYR A 279 -5.30 12.79 10.71
N MET A 280 -6.52 12.91 11.25
CA MET A 280 -6.74 13.35 12.62
C MET A 280 -6.12 12.34 13.61
N LEU A 281 -6.34 11.04 13.40
CA LEU A 281 -5.75 9.97 14.20
C LEU A 281 -4.25 9.83 13.96
N GLY A 282 -3.79 9.98 12.71
CA GLY A 282 -2.40 9.77 12.33
C GLY A 282 -1.49 10.99 12.46
N ILE A 283 -2.01 12.20 12.68
CA ILE A 283 -1.19 13.41 12.82
C ILE A 283 -1.65 14.21 14.04
N VAL A 284 -2.88 14.71 14.01
CA VAL A 284 -3.31 15.76 14.95
C VAL A 284 -3.32 15.25 16.39
N LEU A 285 -4.04 14.16 16.66
CA LEU A 285 -4.14 13.61 18.02
C LEU A 285 -2.75 13.22 18.57
N PRO A 286 -1.89 12.55 17.81
CA PRO A 286 -0.55 12.24 18.26
C PRO A 286 0.33 13.46 18.53
N THR A 287 0.27 14.49 17.67
CA THR A 287 1.02 15.73 17.93
C THR A 287 0.55 16.43 19.21
N LEU A 288 -0.77 16.46 19.47
CA LEU A 288 -1.31 17.00 20.73
C LEU A 288 -0.90 16.18 21.94
N ALA A 289 -0.96 14.85 21.84
CA ALA A 289 -0.58 13.95 22.90
C ALA A 289 0.92 14.08 23.23
N LEU A 290 1.78 14.22 22.22
CA LEU A 290 3.22 14.44 22.40
C LEU A 290 3.53 15.75 23.13
N ALA A 291 2.71 16.80 22.95
CA ALA A 291 2.93 18.08 23.63
C ALA A 291 2.71 18.00 25.15
N ILE A 292 1.75 17.19 25.60
CA ILE A 292 1.38 17.04 27.02
C ILE A 292 2.28 16.02 27.72
N LEU A 293 2.87 15.11 26.96
CA LEU A 293 3.57 13.93 27.46
C LEU A 293 4.75 14.20 28.41
N PRO A 294 5.62 15.21 28.19
CA PRO A 294 6.68 15.55 29.14
C PRO A 294 6.13 15.86 30.54
N LEU A 295 5.09 16.69 30.62
CA LEU A 295 4.44 17.08 31.88
C LEU A 295 3.64 15.94 32.50
N ALA A 296 2.92 15.16 31.68
CA ALA A 296 2.18 14.00 32.17
C ALA A 296 3.12 12.95 32.78
N SER A 297 4.32 12.76 32.23
CA SER A 297 5.28 11.78 32.73
C SER A 297 5.80 12.10 34.14
N THR A 298 6.03 13.38 34.44
CA THR A 298 6.46 13.83 35.78
C THR A 298 5.32 13.76 36.79
N MET A 299 4.13 14.24 36.41
CA MET A 299 2.95 14.22 37.28
C MET A 299 2.49 12.81 37.66
N MET A 300 2.71 11.81 36.79
CA MET A 300 2.33 10.42 37.04
C MET A 300 3.46 9.59 37.68
N GLY A 301 4.46 10.24 38.29
CA GLY A 301 5.50 9.59 39.09
C GLY A 301 6.34 8.56 38.33
N GLY A 302 6.56 8.75 37.03
CA GLY A 302 7.38 7.84 36.21
C GLY A 302 6.68 6.53 35.81
N SER A 303 5.36 6.43 35.96
CA SER A 303 4.57 5.30 35.42
C SER A 303 4.64 5.22 33.90
N ILE A 304 4.77 6.37 33.22
CA ILE A 304 4.96 6.45 31.77
C ILE A 304 6.46 6.58 31.46
N LYS A 305 7.04 5.49 30.96
CA LYS A 305 8.42 5.44 30.45
C LYS A 305 8.47 5.45 28.91
N TRP A 306 9.65 5.71 28.34
CA TRP A 306 9.87 5.84 26.89
C TRP A 306 9.33 4.66 26.04
N TYR A 307 9.37 3.43 26.55
CA TYR A 307 8.86 2.26 25.81
C TYR A 307 7.31 2.22 25.74
N HIS A 308 6.59 2.84 26.68
CA HIS A 308 5.14 3.00 26.55
C HIS A 308 4.81 3.95 25.40
N VAL A 309 5.55 5.05 25.30
CA VAL A 309 5.43 6.02 24.21
C VAL A 309 5.80 5.36 22.88
N PHE A 310 6.89 4.60 22.85
CA PHE A 310 7.27 3.86 21.65
C PHE A 310 6.16 2.90 21.18
N LEU A 311 5.56 2.11 22.09
CA LEU A 311 4.49 1.16 21.75
C LEU A 311 3.23 1.88 21.27
N ILE A 312 2.79 2.94 21.96
CA ILE A 312 1.59 3.68 21.58
C ILE A 312 1.77 4.37 20.22
N PHE A 313 2.87 5.12 20.06
CA PHE A 313 3.06 6.00 18.90
C PHE A 313 3.68 5.29 17.70
N ASN A 314 4.62 4.35 17.84
CA ASN A 314 5.26 3.69 16.69
C ASN A 314 4.62 2.36 16.31
N ILE A 315 3.79 1.78 17.20
CA ILE A 315 3.15 0.49 16.91
C ILE A 315 1.63 0.66 16.84
N LEU A 316 0.98 1.04 17.92
CA LEU A 316 -0.48 1.00 18.02
C LEU A 316 -1.16 2.01 17.07
N VAL A 317 -0.75 3.28 17.11
CA VAL A 317 -1.33 4.33 16.26
C VAL A 317 -1.09 4.07 14.77
N PRO A 318 0.14 3.86 14.26
CA PRO A 318 0.41 3.57 12.85
C PRO A 318 -0.35 2.34 12.35
N PHE A 319 -0.48 1.31 13.18
CA PHE A 319 -1.22 0.11 12.82
C PHE A 319 -2.75 0.35 12.74
N MET A 320 -3.30 1.16 13.65
CA MET A 320 -4.69 1.61 13.59
C MET A 320 -4.96 2.47 12.34
N VAL A 321 -4.05 3.40 12.03
CA VAL A 321 -4.10 4.23 10.81
C VAL A 321 -4.03 3.34 9.57
N LEU A 322 -3.11 2.36 9.52
CA LEU A 322 -3.01 1.38 8.43
C LEU A 322 -4.31 0.58 8.23
N TYR A 323 -4.95 0.16 9.31
CA TYR A 323 -6.23 -0.55 9.26
C TYR A 323 -7.34 0.34 8.67
N MET A 324 -7.46 1.58 9.14
CA MET A 324 -8.45 2.54 8.64
C MET A 324 -8.20 2.91 7.18
N THR A 325 -6.96 3.24 6.82
CA THR A 325 -6.50 3.47 5.45
C THR A 325 -6.85 2.30 4.55
N GLY A 326 -6.62 1.06 5.00
CA GLY A 326 -7.01 -0.15 4.28
C GLY A 326 -8.49 -0.16 3.94
N SER A 327 -9.36 0.12 4.92
CA SER A 327 -10.82 0.17 4.74
C SER A 327 -11.25 1.23 3.71
N VAL A 328 -10.64 2.41 3.73
CA VAL A 328 -10.98 3.51 2.81
C VAL A 328 -10.50 3.23 1.38
N MET A 329 -9.25 2.76 1.23
CA MET A 329 -8.68 2.40 -0.07
C MET A 329 -9.46 1.28 -0.76
N MET A 330 -10.06 0.36 0.01
CA MET A 330 -10.85 -0.75 -0.51
C MET A 330 -12.26 -0.34 -0.99
N LYS A 331 -12.63 0.94 -0.91
CA LYS A 331 -13.93 1.43 -1.40
C LYS A 331 -13.84 2.13 -2.75
N ARG A 332 -12.65 2.37 -3.30
CA ARG A 332 -12.43 3.10 -4.56
C ARG A 332 -12.93 2.28 -5.77
N PRO A 333 -13.99 2.70 -6.48
CA PRO A 333 -14.48 2.02 -7.67
C PRO A 333 -13.48 2.10 -8.83
N GLY A 334 -13.43 1.06 -9.69
CA GLY A 334 -12.77 1.13 -11.00
C GLY A 334 -11.27 1.48 -11.03
N GLY A 335 -10.56 1.37 -9.91
CA GLY A 335 -9.34 2.14 -9.67
C GLY A 335 -8.09 1.35 -9.31
N TYR A 336 -7.74 0.30 -10.05
CA TYR A 336 -6.40 -0.28 -9.97
C TYR A 336 -5.50 0.39 -11.01
N GLY A 337 -4.40 0.99 -10.56
CA GLY A 337 -3.41 1.56 -11.46
C GLY A 337 -2.81 0.48 -12.36
N GLU A 338 -2.25 0.90 -13.49
CA GLU A 338 -1.53 0.13 -14.53
C GLU A 338 -0.24 -0.55 -14.01
N SER A 339 -0.33 -1.20 -12.84
CA SER A 339 0.78 -1.86 -12.14
C SER A 339 1.42 -2.97 -12.98
N SER A 340 0.67 -3.59 -13.88
CA SER A 340 1.13 -4.66 -14.78
C SER A 340 2.07 -4.21 -15.90
N LEU A 341 2.07 -2.92 -16.26
CA LEU A 341 3.01 -2.39 -17.26
C LEU A 341 4.41 -2.15 -16.67
N LEU A 342 4.53 -2.09 -15.33
CA LEU A 342 5.80 -1.86 -14.66
C LEU A 342 6.76 -3.05 -14.84
N GLU A 343 6.25 -4.27 -14.71
CA GLU A 343 7.04 -5.51 -14.79
C GLU A 343 7.53 -5.80 -16.22
N LYS A 344 6.84 -5.25 -17.23
CA LYS A 344 7.22 -5.35 -18.64
C LYS A 344 8.26 -4.31 -19.07
N ASN A 345 8.61 -3.36 -18.19
CA ASN A 345 9.55 -2.31 -18.52
C ASN A 345 11.00 -2.85 -18.52
N PRO A 346 11.82 -2.60 -19.56
CA PRO A 346 13.23 -3.00 -19.59
C PRO A 346 14.07 -2.51 -18.39
N LEU A 347 13.68 -1.40 -17.76
CA LEU A 347 14.33 -0.82 -16.59
C LEU A 347 13.85 -1.44 -15.26
N TYR A 348 12.92 -2.39 -15.28
CA TYR A 348 12.40 -3.07 -14.07
C TYR A 348 13.49 -3.75 -13.21
N PRO A 349 14.54 -4.39 -13.77
CA PRO A 349 15.64 -4.95 -12.97
C PRO A 349 16.35 -3.89 -12.11
N LYS A 350 16.45 -2.64 -12.58
CA LYS A 350 17.04 -1.53 -11.82
C LYS A 350 16.18 -1.13 -10.63
N TYR A 351 14.85 -1.19 -10.77
CA TYR A 351 13.90 -0.99 -9.67
C TYR A 351 14.02 -2.08 -8.60
N LYS A 352 14.23 -3.35 -9.02
CA LYS A 352 14.39 -4.49 -8.09
C LYS A 352 15.76 -4.55 -7.42
N SER A 353 16.79 -3.95 -8.00
CA SER A 353 18.17 -4.01 -7.49
C SER A 353 18.31 -3.53 -6.03
N ASN A 354 19.11 -4.27 -5.25
CA ASN A 354 19.47 -3.93 -3.87
C ASN A 354 20.69 -3.00 -3.78
N ALA A 355 21.39 -2.75 -4.88
CA ALA A 355 22.60 -1.91 -4.88
C ALA A 355 22.33 -0.47 -4.40
N ALA A 356 21.12 0.05 -4.64
CA ALA A 356 20.71 1.35 -4.13
C ALA A 356 20.66 1.40 -2.59
N TYR A 357 20.26 0.31 -1.93
CA TYR A 357 20.24 0.24 -0.47
C TYR A 357 21.66 0.27 0.10
N LEU A 358 22.61 -0.45 -0.50
CA LEU A 358 23.99 -0.47 -0.03
C LEU A 358 24.62 0.93 -0.11
N LYS A 359 24.47 1.62 -1.25
CA LYS A 359 24.98 3.00 -1.42
C LYS A 359 24.33 3.96 -0.43
N ALA A 360 23.02 3.83 -0.20
CA ALA A 360 22.29 4.69 0.71
C ALA A 360 22.69 4.45 2.18
N ILE A 361 22.89 3.20 2.59
CA ILE A 361 23.38 2.84 3.92
C ILE A 361 24.78 3.40 4.13
N LEU A 362 25.68 3.28 3.15
CA LEU A 362 27.05 3.81 3.27
C LEU A 362 27.05 5.33 3.51
N ILE A 363 26.17 6.07 2.83
CA ILE A 363 26.04 7.53 2.99
C ILE A 363 25.37 7.90 4.32
N ALA A 364 24.39 7.12 4.78
CA ALA A 364 23.66 7.40 6.02
C ALA A 364 24.38 6.94 7.30
N PHE A 365 25.30 5.96 7.18
CA PHE A 365 25.98 5.35 8.31
C PHE A 365 26.76 6.35 9.19
N PRO A 366 27.54 7.32 8.65
CA PRO A 366 28.21 8.31 9.48
C PRO A 366 27.24 9.12 10.36
N PHE A 367 26.10 9.53 9.80
CA PHE A 367 25.07 10.26 10.55
C PHE A 367 24.43 9.40 11.65
N PHE A 368 24.19 8.12 11.37
CA PHE A 368 23.67 7.20 12.37
C PHE A 368 24.65 7.01 13.55
N VAL A 369 25.95 6.85 13.25
CA VAL A 369 26.99 6.73 14.27
C VAL A 369 27.05 7.99 15.15
N ILE A 370 27.00 9.18 14.54
CA ILE A 370 26.97 10.46 15.27
C ILE A 370 25.81 10.50 16.28
N GLY A 371 24.62 10.04 15.89
CA GLY A 371 23.47 10.05 16.79
C GLY A 371 23.52 9.02 17.93
N LEU A 372 24.33 7.96 17.78
CA LEU A 372 24.53 6.93 18.81
C LEU A 372 25.60 7.31 19.85
N ILE A 373 26.43 8.33 19.60
CA ILE A 373 27.52 8.74 20.51
C ILE A 373 27.04 8.93 21.97
N PRO A 374 25.93 9.64 22.26
CA PRO A 374 25.45 9.80 23.64
C PRO A 374 25.05 8.49 24.33
N LEU A 375 24.54 7.50 23.57
CA LEU A 375 24.21 6.18 24.11
C LEU A 375 25.46 5.34 24.37
N LEU A 376 26.45 5.40 23.47
CA LEU A 376 27.73 4.72 23.65
C LEU A 376 28.43 5.22 24.91
N TRP A 377 28.46 6.54 25.13
CA TRP A 377 29.07 7.13 26.33
C TRP A 377 28.36 6.73 27.63
N ARG A 378 27.05 6.44 27.57
CA ARG A 378 26.27 5.96 28.72
C ARG A 378 26.49 4.48 29.03
N TYR A 379 26.34 3.61 28.04
CA TYR A 379 26.26 2.15 28.25
C TYR A 379 27.60 1.42 28.11
N THR A 380 28.60 2.05 27.50
CA THR A 380 29.91 1.41 27.27
C THR A 380 31.01 2.12 28.07
N ASN A 381 32.05 1.38 28.44
CA ASN A 381 33.26 1.94 29.08
C ASN A 381 34.18 2.68 28.10
N VAL A 382 33.70 2.99 26.88
CA VAL A 382 34.43 3.77 25.87
C VAL A 382 35.01 5.08 26.41
N PRO A 383 34.32 5.85 27.28
CA PRO A 383 34.91 7.05 27.87
C PRO A 383 36.16 6.76 28.70
N PHE A 384 36.16 5.64 29.45
CA PHE A 384 37.29 5.19 30.27
C PHE A 384 38.46 4.68 29.41
N TRP A 385 38.18 4.06 28.25
CA TRP A 385 39.20 3.59 27.31
C TRP A 385 39.88 4.74 26.55
N LEU A 386 39.14 5.83 26.32
CA LEU A 386 39.64 7.05 25.65
C LEU A 386 40.25 8.08 26.61
N GLY A 387 40.27 7.82 27.93
CA GLY A 387 40.76 8.76 28.94
C GLY A 387 39.90 10.02 29.11
N THR A 388 38.61 9.93 28.76
CA THR A 388 37.65 11.06 28.80
C THR A 388 36.64 10.90 29.94
N THR A 389 36.11 12.00 30.48
CA THR A 389 35.05 11.96 31.49
C THR A 389 33.72 11.53 30.87
N ARG A 390 32.83 10.90 31.67
CA ARG A 390 31.52 10.42 31.19
C ARG A 390 30.60 11.56 30.74
N ASP A 391 30.77 12.75 31.31
CA ASP A 391 30.10 13.97 30.86
C ASP A 391 31.08 15.15 30.97
N TYR A 392 31.00 16.08 30.01
CA TYR A 392 31.73 17.34 30.03
C TYR A 392 30.72 18.44 30.34
N THR A 393 30.99 19.28 31.34
CA THR A 393 30.15 20.45 31.62
C THR A 393 30.36 21.52 30.54
N TRP A 394 29.35 22.34 30.24
CA TRP A 394 29.49 23.42 29.25
C TRP A 394 30.62 24.40 29.59
N SER A 395 30.95 24.56 30.88
CA SER A 395 32.10 25.33 31.35
C SER A 395 33.45 24.73 30.91
N SER A 396 33.59 23.39 30.93
CA SER A 396 34.78 22.69 30.44
C SER A 396 34.94 22.72 28.90
N LEU A 397 33.84 22.95 28.18
CA LEU A 397 33.78 23.06 26.72
C LEU A 397 33.93 24.51 26.21
N GLY A 398 34.18 25.48 27.11
CA GLY A 398 34.38 26.89 26.75
C GLY A 398 33.09 27.71 26.55
N LEU A 399 31.92 27.17 26.91
CA LEU A 399 30.61 27.80 26.78
C LEU A 399 29.98 28.07 28.16
N GLY A 400 30.68 28.84 29.00
CA GLY A 400 30.25 29.14 30.38
C GLY A 400 28.88 29.83 30.50
N PHE A 401 28.39 30.48 29.44
CA PHE A 401 27.05 31.10 29.39
C PHE A 401 25.89 30.09 29.45
N LEU A 402 26.13 28.81 29.13
CA LEU A 402 25.09 27.75 29.18
C LEU A 402 24.99 27.05 30.56
N GLY A 403 25.73 27.55 31.56
CA GLY A 403 25.71 27.07 32.95
C GLY A 403 26.53 25.79 33.19
N GLU A 404 26.44 25.24 34.40
CA GLU A 404 27.17 24.02 34.81
C GLU A 404 26.47 22.70 34.42
N SER A 405 25.43 22.76 33.59
CA SER A 405 24.77 21.53 33.12
C SER A 405 25.73 20.67 32.27
N GLY A 406 25.62 19.34 32.38
CA GLY A 406 26.39 18.41 31.56
C GLY A 406 25.98 18.49 30.09
N ALA A 407 26.93 18.45 29.16
CA ALA A 407 26.68 18.51 27.73
C ALA A 407 25.81 17.32 27.26
N PHE A 408 26.07 16.12 27.80
CA PHE A 408 25.22 14.95 27.58
C PHE A 408 24.13 14.79 28.65
N GLY A 409 24.30 15.40 29.82
CA GLY A 409 23.33 15.37 30.92
C GLY A 409 23.14 13.96 31.47
N ILE A 410 24.25 13.26 31.72
CA ILE A 410 24.28 11.92 32.30
C ILE A 410 24.43 12.06 33.81
N MET A 411 23.37 11.76 34.55
CA MET A 411 23.33 11.81 36.02
C MET A 411 23.65 10.43 36.59
N THR A 412 24.47 10.38 37.64
CA THR A 412 24.79 9.14 38.36
C THR A 412 24.19 9.25 39.75
N ASP A 413 23.25 8.38 40.08
CA ASP A 413 22.62 8.37 41.39
C ASP A 413 23.54 7.74 42.45
N ALA A 414 23.31 7.99 43.74
CA ALA A 414 24.15 7.51 44.86
C ALA A 414 24.24 5.97 44.97
N THR A 415 23.36 5.25 44.27
CA THR A 415 23.33 3.78 44.15
C THR A 415 24.08 3.24 42.93
N GLY A 416 24.73 4.10 42.13
CA GLY A 416 25.48 3.72 40.93
C GLY A 416 24.62 3.53 39.67
N VAL A 417 23.32 3.86 39.72
CA VAL A 417 22.42 3.80 38.56
C VAL A 417 22.57 5.06 37.70
N VAL A 418 22.95 4.87 36.43
CA VAL A 418 23.18 5.96 35.48
C VAL A 418 21.88 6.32 34.73
N SER A 419 21.34 7.51 35.02
CA SER A 419 20.11 8.06 34.44
C SER A 419 20.44 9.21 33.47
N GLY A 420 19.86 9.18 32.26
CA GLY A 420 20.19 10.10 31.17
C GLY A 420 20.28 9.40 29.81
N PRO A 421 20.57 10.10 28.71
CA PRO A 421 21.03 11.49 28.62
C PRO A 421 19.88 12.52 28.52
N PHE A 422 19.98 13.60 29.29
CA PHE A 422 19.02 14.73 29.30
C PHE A 422 19.60 16.03 28.71
N GLY A 423 20.87 16.04 28.32
CA GLY A 423 21.58 17.24 27.87
C GLY A 423 21.13 17.73 26.49
N ALA A 424 21.26 19.04 26.28
CA ALA A 424 20.90 19.69 25.01
C ALA A 424 21.76 19.19 23.82
N LEU A 425 23.04 18.85 24.05
CA LEU A 425 23.89 18.28 23.00
C LEU A 425 23.46 16.85 22.64
N ALA A 426 23.10 16.04 23.64
CA ALA A 426 22.56 14.71 23.40
C ALA A 426 21.25 14.77 22.59
N LEU A 427 20.40 15.75 22.88
CA LEU A 427 19.15 15.98 22.15
C LEU A 427 19.43 16.37 20.69
N LEU A 428 20.40 17.25 20.44
CA LEU A 428 20.81 17.61 19.08
C LEU A 428 21.39 16.40 18.33
N MET A 429 22.25 15.63 18.97
CA MET A 429 22.81 14.42 18.37
C MET A 429 21.74 13.36 18.06
N SER A 430 20.73 13.23 18.91
CA SER A 430 19.64 12.26 18.71
C SER A 430 18.83 12.50 17.44
N LEU A 431 18.80 13.75 16.93
CA LEU A 431 18.15 14.10 15.66
C LEU A 431 18.78 13.38 14.45
N PHE A 432 20.07 13.05 14.51
CA PHE A 432 20.74 12.37 13.40
C PHE A 432 20.28 10.91 13.21
N ILE A 433 19.72 10.27 14.24
CA ILE A 433 19.16 8.92 14.13
C ILE A 433 17.97 8.88 13.16
N PRO A 434 16.85 9.59 13.40
CA PRO A 434 15.72 9.56 12.46
C PRO A 434 16.09 10.15 11.10
N ILE A 435 16.97 11.15 11.02
CA ILE A 435 17.46 11.68 9.73
C ILE A 435 18.21 10.61 8.94
N SER A 436 19.10 9.84 9.57
CA SER A 436 19.85 8.79 8.89
C SER A 436 18.93 7.71 8.31
N ILE A 437 17.93 7.26 9.09
CA ILE A 437 16.92 6.29 8.64
C ILE A 437 16.13 6.85 7.45
N ALA A 438 15.67 8.10 7.56
CA ALA A 438 14.95 8.76 6.47
C ALA A 438 15.81 8.93 5.21
N MET A 439 17.09 9.26 5.36
CA MET A 439 18.02 9.46 4.26
C MET A 439 18.19 8.19 3.41
N VAL A 440 18.24 7.02 4.05
CA VAL A 440 18.27 5.73 3.35
C VAL A 440 17.07 5.61 2.40
N PHE A 441 15.86 5.82 2.92
CA PHE A 441 14.64 5.71 2.11
C PHE A 441 14.55 6.78 1.02
N ILE A 442 14.95 8.02 1.29
CA ILE A 442 14.94 9.12 0.32
C ILE A 442 15.86 8.82 -0.87
N ILE A 443 17.10 8.36 -0.61
CA ILE A 443 18.07 8.05 -1.67
C ILE A 443 17.61 6.85 -2.50
N VAL A 444 17.17 5.78 -1.83
CA VAL A 444 16.72 4.55 -2.49
C VAL A 444 15.50 4.82 -3.37
N TYR A 445 14.48 5.50 -2.85
CA TYR A 445 13.24 5.72 -3.61
C TYR A 445 13.48 6.64 -4.80
N ASN A 446 14.21 7.74 -4.64
CA ASN A 446 14.53 8.62 -5.76
C ASN A 446 15.36 7.92 -6.84
N SER A 447 16.37 7.12 -6.46
CA SER A 447 17.22 6.40 -7.41
C SER A 447 16.44 5.33 -8.18
N LYS A 448 15.55 4.59 -7.51
CA LYS A 448 14.76 3.52 -8.13
C LYS A 448 13.67 4.04 -9.07
N THR A 449 13.08 5.20 -8.79
CA THR A 449 11.87 5.64 -9.52
C THR A 449 12.13 6.66 -10.61
N LYS A 450 13.21 7.46 -10.55
CA LYS A 450 13.39 8.64 -11.41
C LYS A 450 13.27 8.32 -12.91
N GLU A 451 14.07 7.40 -13.42
CA GLU A 451 14.11 7.07 -14.85
C GLU A 451 12.80 6.42 -15.34
N ILE A 452 12.26 5.47 -14.56
CA ILE A 452 11.02 4.77 -14.93
C ILE A 452 9.84 5.75 -14.97
N LEU A 453 9.80 6.71 -14.04
CA LEU A 453 8.77 7.73 -13.99
C LEU A 453 8.86 8.68 -15.20
N GLU A 454 10.07 9.03 -15.64
CA GLU A 454 10.28 9.82 -16.86
C GLU A 454 9.77 9.08 -18.10
N THR A 455 10.08 7.79 -18.25
CA THR A 455 9.55 6.97 -19.34
C THR A 455 8.02 6.86 -19.28
N ARG A 456 7.45 6.63 -18.09
CA ARG A 456 5.99 6.53 -17.90
C ARG A 456 5.28 7.84 -18.23
N LYS A 457 5.87 8.99 -17.89
CA LYS A 457 5.29 10.30 -18.24
C LYS A 457 5.15 10.45 -19.76
N LYS A 458 6.17 10.06 -20.52
CA LYS A 458 6.12 10.07 -21.98
C LYS A 458 4.97 9.19 -22.50
N TYR A 459 4.80 7.98 -21.98
CA TYR A 459 3.70 7.11 -22.41
C TYR A 459 2.31 7.64 -22.06
N LYS A 460 2.14 8.19 -20.85
CA LYS A 460 0.85 8.78 -20.45
C LYS A 460 0.48 10.01 -21.28
N GLU A 461 1.47 10.77 -21.72
CA GLU A 461 1.27 11.88 -22.65
C GLU A 461 0.79 11.36 -24.01
N VAL A 462 1.43 10.32 -24.54
CA VAL A 462 0.99 9.62 -25.76
C VAL A 462 -0.45 9.14 -25.60
N GLU A 463 -0.80 8.42 -24.53
CA GLU A 463 -2.17 7.92 -24.31
C GLU A 463 -3.22 9.04 -24.24
N LYS A 464 -2.88 10.15 -23.57
CA LYS A 464 -3.77 11.31 -23.43
C LYS A 464 -4.11 11.92 -24.78
N GLU A 465 -3.14 12.01 -25.68
CA GLU A 465 -3.33 12.57 -27.03
C GLU A 465 -3.85 11.52 -28.01
N PHE A 466 -3.57 10.24 -27.77
CA PHE A 466 -4.00 9.12 -28.60
C PHE A 466 -5.53 9.00 -28.67
N THR A 467 -6.24 9.47 -27.65
CA THR A 467 -7.72 9.56 -27.68
C THR A 467 -8.19 10.40 -28.86
N SER A 468 -7.61 11.59 -29.03
CA SER A 468 -7.91 12.48 -30.16
C SER A 468 -7.48 11.86 -31.49
N SER A 469 -6.33 11.18 -31.51
CA SER A 469 -5.82 10.51 -32.71
C SER A 469 -6.71 9.33 -33.15
N LEU A 470 -7.27 8.56 -32.20
CA LEU A 470 -8.25 7.51 -32.47
C LEU A 470 -9.55 8.07 -33.05
N PHE A 471 -10.02 9.21 -32.54
CA PHE A 471 -11.18 9.90 -33.09
C PHE A 471 -10.94 10.36 -34.53
N GLN A 472 -9.79 11.00 -34.80
CA GLN A 472 -9.42 11.42 -36.16
C GLN A 472 -9.26 10.23 -37.10
N LEU A 473 -8.58 9.16 -36.67
CA LEU A 473 -8.42 7.94 -37.44
C LEU A 473 -9.77 7.29 -37.73
N GLY A 474 -10.64 7.21 -36.73
CA GLY A 474 -12.01 6.70 -36.86
C GLY A 474 -12.82 7.46 -37.89
N ASN A 475 -12.83 8.80 -37.84
CA ASN A 475 -13.54 9.63 -38.82
C ASN A 475 -12.98 9.43 -40.24
N ARG A 476 -11.67 9.43 -40.42
CA ARG A 476 -11.04 9.23 -41.74
C ARG A 476 -11.39 7.87 -42.34
N ILE A 477 -11.39 6.81 -41.53
CA ILE A 477 -11.82 5.47 -41.96
C ILE A 477 -13.33 5.47 -42.25
N GLY A 478 -14.12 6.20 -41.47
CA GLY A 478 -15.56 6.39 -41.66
C GLY A 478 -15.91 7.12 -42.96
N ASP A 479 -15.04 8.02 -43.42
CA ASP A 479 -15.15 8.68 -44.73
C ASP A 479 -14.86 7.73 -45.90
N GLY A 480 -14.56 6.46 -45.63
CA GLY A 480 -14.28 5.43 -46.64
C GLY A 480 -12.81 5.32 -47.06
N LEU A 481 -11.89 5.99 -46.36
CA LEU A 481 -10.46 5.82 -46.62
C LEU A 481 -9.96 4.46 -46.11
N PRO A 482 -9.18 3.71 -46.91
CA PRO A 482 -8.46 2.54 -46.43
C PRO A 482 -7.61 2.87 -45.20
N ALA A 483 -7.48 1.91 -44.28
CA ALA A 483 -6.84 2.11 -42.98
C ALA A 483 -5.39 2.61 -43.11
N GLU A 484 -4.67 2.15 -44.11
CA GLU A 484 -3.29 2.55 -44.44
C GLU A 484 -3.20 4.03 -44.79
N ILE A 485 -4.12 4.50 -45.64
CA ILE A 485 -4.19 5.91 -46.06
C ILE A 485 -4.69 6.78 -44.90
N ALA A 486 -5.65 6.28 -44.13
CA ALA A 486 -6.17 6.97 -42.95
C ALA A 486 -5.08 7.16 -41.88
N LEU A 487 -4.19 6.18 -41.70
CA LEU A 487 -3.03 6.28 -40.80
C LEU A 487 -2.01 7.31 -41.30
N ALA A 488 -1.72 7.31 -42.61
CA ALA A 488 -0.82 8.31 -43.22
C ALA A 488 -1.35 9.73 -43.02
N LYS A 489 -2.63 9.96 -43.28
CA LYS A 489 -3.24 11.29 -43.07
C LYS A 489 -3.38 11.65 -41.58
N THR A 490 -3.60 10.66 -40.71
CA THR A 490 -3.60 10.89 -39.24
C THR A 490 -2.22 11.30 -38.74
N MET A 491 -1.15 10.73 -39.31
CA MET A 491 0.23 11.17 -39.04
C MET A 491 0.42 12.66 -39.37
N GLU A 492 -0.13 13.13 -40.49
CA GLU A 492 -0.05 14.55 -40.87
C GLU A 492 -0.81 15.46 -39.89
N SER A 493 -2.00 15.06 -39.43
CA SER A 493 -2.79 15.85 -38.47
C SER A 493 -2.32 15.73 -37.02
N THR A 494 -1.39 14.81 -36.73
CA THR A 494 -0.79 14.61 -35.40
C THR A 494 0.64 15.14 -35.31
N LYS A 495 1.14 15.86 -36.32
CA LYS A 495 2.46 16.52 -36.29
C LYS A 495 2.57 17.48 -35.10
N GLY A 496 3.68 17.40 -34.37
CA GLY A 496 3.93 18.17 -33.15
C GLY A 496 3.27 17.61 -31.89
N THR A 497 2.52 16.51 -31.99
CA THR A 497 1.95 15.80 -30.83
C THR A 497 2.86 14.65 -30.40
N SER A 498 2.69 14.16 -29.18
CA SER A 498 3.38 12.99 -28.65
C SER A 498 3.09 11.70 -29.45
N THR A 499 1.94 11.64 -30.15
CA THR A 499 1.54 10.49 -30.97
C THR A 499 2.16 10.47 -32.37
N GLU A 500 2.79 11.57 -32.81
CA GLU A 500 3.40 11.68 -34.14
C GLU A 500 4.36 10.52 -34.41
N GLY A 501 5.25 10.24 -33.47
CA GLY A 501 6.25 9.19 -33.64
C GLY A 501 5.64 7.79 -33.77
N PHE A 502 4.49 7.53 -33.13
CA PHE A 502 3.76 6.28 -33.30
C PHE A 502 3.24 6.15 -34.74
N PHE A 503 2.48 7.15 -35.22
CA PHE A 503 1.90 7.11 -36.56
C PHE A 503 2.96 7.18 -37.67
N ARG A 504 4.08 7.87 -37.43
CA ARG A 504 5.23 7.91 -38.34
C ARG A 504 5.83 6.52 -38.53
N ILE A 505 6.11 5.78 -37.46
CA ILE A 505 6.67 4.42 -37.58
C ILE A 505 5.71 3.50 -38.33
N VAL A 506 4.40 3.59 -38.05
CA VAL A 506 3.40 2.82 -38.78
C VAL A 506 3.41 3.17 -40.27
N ASN A 507 3.45 4.46 -40.60
CA ASN A 507 3.47 4.93 -41.98
C ASN A 507 4.76 4.52 -42.72
N GLU A 508 5.93 4.61 -42.08
CA GLU A 508 7.21 4.17 -42.64
C GLU A 508 7.21 2.65 -42.90
N ASN A 509 6.70 1.85 -41.96
CA ASN A 509 6.58 0.40 -42.12
C ASN A 509 5.65 0.02 -43.29
N ILE A 510 4.55 0.76 -43.49
CA ILE A 510 3.61 0.48 -44.59
C ILE A 510 4.17 0.98 -45.93
N GLN A 511 4.60 2.24 -46.01
CA GLN A 511 4.99 2.88 -47.28
C GLN A 511 6.41 2.53 -47.74
N GLN A 512 7.39 2.45 -46.84
CA GLN A 512 8.79 2.21 -47.21
C GLN A 512 9.13 0.71 -47.23
N LEU A 513 8.53 -0.07 -46.33
CA LEU A 513 8.83 -1.51 -46.19
C LEU A 513 7.76 -2.44 -46.78
N GLY A 514 6.64 -1.89 -47.27
CA GLY A 514 5.55 -2.68 -47.87
C GLY A 514 4.88 -3.66 -46.90
N MET A 515 4.94 -3.39 -45.60
CA MET A 515 4.32 -4.27 -44.60
C MET A 515 2.80 -4.14 -44.59
N SER A 516 2.10 -5.24 -44.31
CA SER A 516 0.66 -5.19 -44.02
C SER A 516 0.39 -4.41 -42.74
N LEU A 517 -0.83 -3.88 -42.60
CA LEU A 517 -1.27 -3.15 -41.41
C LEU A 517 -0.97 -3.89 -40.10
N ASP A 518 -1.27 -5.20 -40.05
CA ASP A 518 -1.02 -6.06 -38.89
C ASP A 518 0.48 -6.13 -38.54
N ARG A 519 1.35 -6.38 -39.54
CA ARG A 519 2.80 -6.46 -39.33
C ARG A 519 3.41 -5.09 -38.98
N ALA A 520 2.95 -4.02 -39.63
CA ALA A 520 3.42 -2.67 -39.34
C ALA A 520 3.17 -2.25 -37.88
N LEU A 521 2.11 -2.77 -37.27
CA LEU A 521 1.74 -2.49 -35.88
C LEU A 521 2.38 -3.47 -34.88
N PHE A 522 2.39 -4.78 -35.17
CA PHE A 522 2.66 -5.83 -34.19
C PHE A 522 3.89 -6.71 -34.48
N ASP A 523 4.69 -6.42 -35.52
CA ASP A 523 5.89 -7.20 -35.80
C ASP A 523 6.86 -7.22 -34.59
N PRO A 524 7.41 -8.38 -34.17
CA PRO A 524 8.28 -8.50 -33.01
C PRO A 524 9.58 -7.69 -33.04
N LYS A 525 10.02 -7.20 -34.21
CA LYS A 525 11.27 -6.44 -34.37
C LYS A 525 11.02 -4.98 -34.75
N ARG A 526 9.97 -4.69 -35.52
CA ARG A 526 9.74 -3.35 -36.11
C ARG A 526 8.36 -2.75 -35.83
N GLY A 527 7.46 -3.46 -35.15
CA GLY A 527 6.11 -2.99 -34.87
C GLY A 527 6.08 -1.71 -34.04
N ALA A 528 5.21 -0.76 -34.43
CA ALA A 528 5.07 0.51 -33.71
C ALA A 528 4.68 0.34 -32.23
N VAL A 529 3.95 -0.72 -31.89
CA VAL A 529 3.50 -1.02 -30.51
C VAL A 529 4.67 -1.35 -29.58
N ILE A 530 5.83 -1.79 -30.11
CA ILE A 530 7.03 -2.07 -29.30
C ILE A 530 7.63 -0.79 -28.74
N PHE A 531 7.67 0.26 -29.58
CA PHE A 531 8.23 1.56 -29.20
C PHE A 531 7.28 2.35 -28.29
N TYR A 532 5.98 2.03 -28.35
CA TYR A 532 4.91 2.65 -27.56
C TYR A 532 4.11 1.59 -26.77
N PRO A 533 4.70 1.02 -25.70
CA PRO A 533 4.07 -0.04 -24.91
C PRO A 533 2.94 0.49 -24.04
N SER A 534 1.78 0.74 -24.66
CA SER A 534 0.51 1.04 -24.01
C SER A 534 -0.50 -0.05 -24.36
N GLN A 535 -1.20 -0.55 -23.35
CA GLN A 535 -2.27 -1.53 -23.58
C GLN A 535 -3.45 -0.91 -24.36
N LEU A 536 -3.77 0.35 -24.08
CA LEU A 536 -4.82 1.07 -24.80
C LEU A 536 -4.46 1.14 -26.29
N ILE A 537 -3.24 1.57 -26.61
CA ILE A 537 -2.76 1.67 -28.00
C ILE A 537 -2.76 0.30 -28.66
N ALA A 538 -2.10 -0.70 -28.05
CA ALA A 538 -1.99 -2.05 -28.59
C ALA A 538 -3.36 -2.67 -28.89
N THR A 539 -4.31 -2.51 -27.96
CA THR A 539 -5.65 -3.10 -28.11
C THR A 539 -6.48 -2.35 -29.13
N SER A 540 -6.43 -1.02 -29.13
CA SER A 540 -7.15 -0.20 -30.11
C SER A 540 -6.69 -0.51 -31.53
N MET A 541 -5.39 -0.70 -31.72
CA MET A 541 -4.80 -1.07 -33.00
C MET A 541 -5.11 -2.51 -33.40
N ARG A 542 -5.26 -3.44 -32.44
CA ARG A 542 -5.66 -4.81 -32.73
C ARG A 542 -7.13 -4.87 -33.16
N ILE A 543 -7.98 -4.12 -32.46
CA ILE A 543 -9.37 -3.91 -32.83
C ILE A 543 -9.46 -3.29 -34.21
N LEU A 544 -8.64 -2.28 -34.51
CA LEU A 544 -8.56 -1.70 -35.85
C LEU A 544 -8.27 -2.78 -36.90
N VAL A 545 -7.19 -3.56 -36.74
CA VAL A 545 -6.79 -4.61 -37.69
C VAL A 545 -7.90 -5.65 -37.90
N GLU A 546 -8.53 -6.11 -36.83
CA GLU A 546 -9.63 -7.08 -36.92
C GLU A 546 -10.88 -6.46 -37.56
N SER A 547 -11.24 -5.24 -37.20
CA SER A 547 -12.41 -4.56 -37.76
C SER A 547 -12.22 -4.17 -39.23
N THR A 548 -11.00 -3.82 -39.65
CA THR A 548 -10.70 -3.47 -41.05
C THR A 548 -10.80 -4.66 -41.99
N LYS A 549 -10.55 -5.89 -41.52
CA LYS A 549 -10.76 -7.13 -42.31
C LYS A 549 -12.23 -7.34 -42.68
N LYS A 550 -13.14 -6.68 -41.97
CA LYS A 550 -14.58 -6.90 -42.04
C LYS A 550 -15.35 -5.72 -42.62
N GLY A 551 -14.82 -4.50 -42.48
CA GLY A 551 -15.31 -3.32 -43.19
C GLY A 551 -14.85 -2.01 -42.57
N LEU A 552 -14.66 -0.99 -43.40
CA LEU A 552 -14.18 0.34 -42.96
C LEU A 552 -15.16 1.00 -41.96
N GLN A 553 -16.47 0.96 -42.24
CA GLN A 553 -17.48 1.54 -41.34
C GLN A 553 -17.48 0.89 -39.95
N VAL A 554 -17.20 -0.41 -39.87
CA VAL A 554 -17.11 -1.14 -38.60
C VAL A 554 -15.86 -0.73 -37.83
N ALA A 555 -14.72 -0.59 -38.52
CA ALA A 555 -13.49 -0.09 -37.93
C ALA A 555 -13.64 1.35 -37.41
N ALA A 556 -14.28 2.23 -38.17
CA ALA A 556 -14.57 3.60 -37.78
C ALA A 556 -15.39 3.67 -36.49
N ARG A 557 -16.53 2.97 -36.44
CA ARG A 557 -17.41 2.92 -35.25
C ARG A 557 -16.69 2.34 -34.03
N SER A 558 -15.85 1.33 -34.22
CA SER A 558 -15.07 0.72 -33.14
C SER A 558 -14.06 1.71 -32.55
N LEU A 559 -13.33 2.44 -33.40
CA LEU A 559 -12.36 3.45 -32.95
C LEU A 559 -13.02 4.64 -32.26
N MET A 560 -14.16 5.11 -32.78
CA MET A 560 -14.93 6.18 -32.14
C MET A 560 -15.43 5.77 -30.75
N ALA A 561 -15.97 4.55 -30.61
CA ALA A 561 -16.42 4.03 -29.32
C ALA A 561 -15.27 3.92 -28.29
N ILE A 562 -14.07 3.52 -28.74
CA ILE A 562 -12.89 3.48 -27.87
C ILE A 562 -12.48 4.90 -27.46
N SER A 563 -12.47 5.86 -28.39
CA SER A 563 -12.16 7.25 -28.10
C SER A 563 -13.12 7.83 -27.04
N ASP A 564 -14.43 7.65 -27.23
CA ASP A 564 -15.43 8.15 -26.30
C ASP A 564 -15.32 7.48 -24.92
N TYR A 565 -15.05 6.18 -24.89
CA TYR A 565 -14.74 5.45 -23.66
C TYR A 565 -13.57 6.10 -22.89
N VAL A 566 -12.41 6.29 -23.54
CA VAL A 566 -11.22 6.86 -22.89
C VAL A 566 -11.48 8.29 -22.42
N LYS A 567 -12.16 9.09 -23.25
CA LYS A 567 -12.55 10.47 -22.92
C LYS A 567 -13.44 10.51 -21.68
N ASN A 568 -14.43 9.63 -21.58
CA ASN A 568 -15.34 9.55 -20.44
C ASN A 568 -14.62 9.11 -19.15
N ILE A 569 -13.75 8.11 -19.23
CA ILE A 569 -12.91 7.68 -18.10
C ILE A 569 -12.00 8.81 -17.59
N LYS A 570 -11.42 9.58 -18.51
CA LYS A 570 -10.59 10.74 -18.13
C LYS A 570 -11.43 11.81 -17.42
N LYS A 571 -12.60 12.16 -17.97
CA LYS A 571 -13.52 13.13 -17.35
C LYS A 571 -13.93 12.70 -15.92
N ILE A 572 -14.17 11.40 -15.71
CA ILE A 572 -14.45 10.81 -14.39
C ILE A 572 -13.26 11.01 -13.43
N ASN A 573 -12.05 10.67 -13.88
CA ASN A 573 -10.85 10.78 -13.05
C ASN A 573 -10.52 12.23 -12.70
N ASP A 574 -10.65 13.16 -13.66
CA ASP A 574 -10.43 14.59 -13.42
C ASP A 574 -11.44 15.13 -12.40
N ARG A 575 -12.72 14.80 -12.56
CA ARG A 575 -13.77 15.19 -11.59
C ARG A 575 -13.53 14.60 -10.21
N LEU A 576 -13.10 13.35 -10.11
CA LEU A 576 -12.76 12.74 -8.83
C LEU A 576 -11.58 13.46 -8.15
N ASN A 577 -10.54 13.80 -8.93
CA ASN A 577 -9.38 14.51 -8.41
C ASN A 577 -9.76 15.91 -7.91
N ASP A 578 -10.65 16.62 -8.61
CA ASP A 578 -11.14 17.94 -8.18
C ASP A 578 -11.91 17.83 -6.86
N LEU A 579 -12.83 16.86 -6.74
CA LEU A 579 -13.64 16.68 -5.51
C LEU A 579 -12.80 16.28 -4.29
N LEU A 580 -11.66 15.62 -4.50
CA LEU A 580 -10.75 15.19 -3.44
C LEU A 580 -9.58 16.15 -3.23
N ALA A 581 -9.45 17.20 -4.05
CA ALA A 581 -8.29 18.09 -4.06
C ALA A 581 -8.07 18.74 -2.69
N ASP A 582 -9.13 19.26 -2.08
CA ASP A 582 -9.09 19.89 -0.75
C ASP A 582 -8.55 18.92 0.30
N ILE A 583 -9.14 17.73 0.40
CA ILE A 583 -8.75 16.73 1.41
C ILE A 583 -7.32 16.23 1.17
N ILE A 584 -6.95 15.99 -0.09
CA ILE A 584 -5.60 15.57 -0.47
C ILE A 584 -4.59 16.66 -0.13
N SER A 585 -4.94 17.92 -0.37
CA SER A 585 -4.12 19.09 -0.04
C SER A 585 -3.94 19.22 1.47
N ASP A 586 -5.03 19.14 2.24
CA ASP A 586 -5.02 19.22 3.71
C ASP A 586 -4.17 18.10 4.32
N MET A 587 -4.40 16.86 3.92
CA MET A 587 -3.61 15.71 4.37
C MET A 587 -2.12 15.88 4.03
N LYS A 588 -1.80 16.36 2.84
CA LYS A 588 -0.42 16.60 2.42
C LYS A 588 0.21 17.74 3.21
N SER A 589 -0.50 18.85 3.42
CA SER A 589 -0.04 20.00 4.21
C SER A 589 0.22 19.57 5.66
N ASN A 590 -0.72 18.86 6.28
CA ASN A 590 -0.56 18.38 7.65
C ASN A 590 0.62 17.41 7.78
N MET A 591 0.80 16.49 6.83
CA MET A 591 1.91 15.54 6.84
C MET A 591 3.27 16.20 6.60
N THR A 592 3.37 17.12 5.63
CA THR A 592 4.66 17.68 5.19
C THR A 592 5.08 18.98 5.87
N PHE A 593 4.12 19.68 6.49
CA PHE A 593 4.35 20.98 7.14
C PHE A 593 3.99 20.97 8.63
N LEU A 594 2.71 20.70 8.96
CA LEU A 594 2.23 20.87 10.34
C LEU A 594 2.83 19.83 11.31
N ALA A 595 2.82 18.56 10.94
CA ALA A 595 3.38 17.46 11.75
C ALA A 595 4.87 17.67 12.10
N PRO A 596 5.79 17.91 11.13
CA PRO A 596 7.19 18.14 11.45
C PRO A 596 7.43 19.46 12.21
N LEU A 597 6.64 20.50 11.94
CA LEU A 597 6.72 21.78 12.67
C LEU A 597 6.38 21.57 14.16
N LEU A 598 5.19 21.03 14.44
CA LEU A 598 4.76 20.79 15.83
C LEU A 598 5.70 19.83 16.55
N SER A 599 6.08 18.73 15.89
CA SER A 599 7.00 17.74 16.46
C SER A 599 8.35 18.35 16.82
N GLY A 600 8.92 19.20 15.97
CA GLY A 600 10.18 19.89 16.24
C GLY A 600 10.07 20.88 17.42
N ILE A 601 8.98 21.65 17.49
CA ILE A 601 8.71 22.58 18.59
C ILE A 601 8.52 21.82 19.90
N ILE A 602 7.73 20.74 19.90
CA ILE A 602 7.44 19.93 21.10
C ILE A 602 8.70 19.33 21.68
N VAL A 603 9.61 18.80 20.84
CA VAL A 603 10.88 18.26 21.31
C VAL A 603 11.75 19.36 21.93
N GLY A 604 11.81 20.54 21.29
CA GLY A 604 12.52 21.68 21.84
C GLY A 604 11.96 22.12 23.20
N LEU A 605 10.63 22.18 23.33
CA LEU A 605 9.94 22.49 24.59
C LEU A 605 10.19 21.43 25.65
N ALA A 606 10.17 20.14 25.29
CA ALA A 606 10.52 19.06 26.19
C ALA A 606 11.96 19.24 26.69
N GLY A 607 12.90 19.56 25.79
CA GLY A 607 14.28 19.93 26.13
C GLY A 607 14.36 21.05 27.15
N MET A 608 13.66 22.17 26.89
CA MET A 608 13.60 23.33 27.78
C MET A 608 13.02 23.00 29.17
N ILE A 609 11.93 22.24 29.22
CA ILE A 609 11.33 21.80 30.49
C ILE A 609 12.36 20.98 31.27
N THR A 610 13.09 20.08 30.59
CA THR A 610 14.09 19.22 31.22
C THR A 610 15.28 20.02 31.76
N THR A 611 15.76 21.03 31.02
CA THR A 611 16.86 21.89 31.50
C THR A 611 16.44 22.78 32.67
N ILE A 612 15.25 23.38 32.60
CA ILE A 612 14.73 24.21 33.71
C ILE A 612 14.52 23.37 34.97
N LEU A 613 13.88 22.20 34.85
CA LEU A 613 13.71 21.30 36.00
C LEU A 613 15.07 20.84 36.54
N GLY A 614 16.01 20.50 35.66
CA GLY A 614 17.43 20.22 35.98
C GLY A 614 18.06 21.24 36.90
N SER A 615 18.06 22.48 36.46
CA SER A 615 18.67 23.56 37.21
C SER A 615 17.92 23.89 38.49
N LEU A 616 16.58 23.81 38.50
CA LEU A 616 15.80 23.99 39.72
C LEU A 616 16.13 22.91 40.76
N SER A 617 16.21 21.64 40.37
CA SER A 617 16.61 20.54 41.26
C SER A 617 17.98 20.80 41.88
N ASN A 618 18.97 21.19 41.07
CA ASN A 618 20.32 21.51 41.54
C ASN A 618 20.35 22.74 42.48
N MET A 619 19.51 23.76 42.24
CA MET A 619 19.39 24.93 43.13
C MET A 619 18.81 24.55 44.49
N PHE A 620 17.80 23.67 44.54
CA PHE A 620 17.22 23.20 45.80
C PHE A 620 18.18 22.28 46.58
N GLU A 621 18.93 21.42 45.90
CA GLU A 621 19.98 20.60 46.53
C GLU A 621 21.17 21.45 47.01
N GLY A 622 21.61 22.44 46.22
CA GLY A 622 22.69 23.36 46.59
C GLY A 622 22.32 24.31 47.75
N GLY A 623 21.09 24.82 47.77
CA GLY A 623 20.56 25.68 48.84
C GLY A 623 20.33 24.95 50.17
N ALA A 624 20.21 23.62 50.16
CA ALA A 624 20.11 22.82 51.37
C ALA A 624 21.42 22.84 52.19
N THR A 625 22.58 23.11 51.58
CA THR A 625 23.86 23.07 52.32
C THR A 625 24.18 24.31 53.15
N THR A 626 23.50 25.44 52.93
CA THR A 626 23.78 26.71 53.65
C THR A 626 22.69 27.15 54.64
N GLY A 627 21.62 26.36 54.81
CA GLY A 627 20.53 26.66 55.76
C GLY A 627 19.83 25.46 56.42
N ALA A 628 20.29 24.22 56.20
CA ALA A 628 19.61 23.03 56.70
C ALA A 628 19.99 22.66 58.14
N ASN A 629 19.50 23.45 59.09
CA ASN A 629 19.08 22.90 60.38
C ASN A 629 17.78 23.53 60.91
N ALA A 630 17.13 24.44 60.16
CA ALA A 630 15.92 25.15 60.63
C ALA A 630 14.62 24.82 59.87
N LEU A 631 14.66 24.01 58.79
CA LEU A 631 13.47 23.70 57.99
C LEU A 631 13.14 22.19 57.86
N ALA A 632 13.67 21.36 58.74
CA ALA A 632 13.37 19.93 58.82
C ALA A 632 11.91 19.59 59.25
N GLY A 633 11.01 20.56 59.28
CA GLY A 633 9.62 20.41 59.75
C GLY A 633 8.52 20.61 58.70
N ALA A 634 8.85 20.95 57.45
CA ALA A 634 7.84 21.21 56.42
C ALA A 634 7.77 20.07 55.39
N GLY A 635 7.02 19.00 55.71
CA GLY A 635 6.71 17.89 54.79
C GLY A 635 5.98 18.27 53.49
N GLY A 636 5.77 19.57 53.22
CA GLY A 636 5.25 20.07 51.95
C GLY A 636 6.32 20.35 50.89
N VAL A 637 7.55 20.68 51.26
CA VAL A 637 8.63 20.99 50.29
C VAL A 637 9.16 19.71 49.65
N GLU A 638 9.32 18.65 50.44
CA GLU A 638 9.72 17.31 49.96
C GLU A 638 8.68 16.71 49.00
N GLY A 639 7.38 16.93 49.27
CA GLY A 639 6.29 16.49 48.40
C GLY A 639 6.22 17.25 47.06
N ILE A 640 6.57 18.54 47.05
CA ILE A 640 6.66 19.34 45.81
C ILE A 640 7.91 18.94 45.02
N LEU A 641 9.05 18.72 45.67
CA LEU A 641 10.29 18.24 45.02
C LEU A 641 10.11 16.82 44.43
N ALA A 642 9.33 15.96 45.08
CA ALA A 642 9.04 14.61 44.58
C ALA A 642 8.21 14.60 43.28
N ILE A 643 7.42 15.63 43.00
CA ILE A 643 6.65 15.80 41.75
C ILE A 643 7.56 16.25 40.59
N PHE A 644 8.69 16.91 40.89
CA PHE A 644 9.65 17.44 39.92
C PHE A 644 10.94 16.61 39.80
N ASP A 645 10.89 15.34 40.19
CA ASP A 645 12.01 14.41 40.06
C ASP A 645 12.26 14.06 38.57
N ILE A 646 13.34 14.64 38.03
CA ILE A 646 13.72 14.54 36.61
C ILE A 646 14.13 13.12 36.25
N THR A 647 14.59 12.31 37.21
CA THR A 647 14.98 10.93 36.96
C THR A 647 13.80 10.06 36.52
N LYS A 648 12.58 10.49 36.88
CA LYS A 648 11.30 9.85 36.50
C LYS A 648 10.73 10.40 35.18
N MET A 649 11.24 11.54 34.69
CA MET A 649 10.86 12.11 33.40
C MET A 649 11.39 11.26 32.24
N ILE A 650 10.64 11.20 31.15
CA ILE A 650 11.12 10.53 29.94
C ILE A 650 12.30 11.32 29.36
N PRO A 651 13.47 10.68 29.15
CA PRO A 651 14.60 11.38 28.57
C PRO A 651 14.26 11.88 27.16
N THR A 652 14.52 13.18 26.93
CA THR A 652 14.21 13.88 25.68
C THR A 652 14.91 13.25 24.47
N TYR A 653 16.07 12.64 24.69
CA TYR A 653 16.77 11.81 23.69
C TYR A 653 15.88 10.69 23.11
N TRP A 654 15.21 9.91 23.97
CA TRP A 654 14.33 8.83 23.52
C TRP A 654 13.04 9.37 22.91
N LEU A 655 12.52 10.48 23.44
CA LEU A 655 11.36 11.15 22.89
C LEU A 655 11.63 11.62 21.45
N GLN A 656 12.79 12.23 21.17
CA GLN A 656 13.18 12.64 19.81
C GLN A 656 13.21 11.46 18.84
N ILE A 657 13.78 10.32 19.25
CA ILE A 657 13.84 9.12 18.39
C ILE A 657 12.43 8.60 18.10
N VAL A 658 11.60 8.49 19.15
CA VAL A 658 10.20 8.04 19.04
C VAL A 658 9.42 8.93 18.07
N VAL A 659 9.54 10.25 18.20
CA VAL A 659 8.85 11.23 17.34
C VAL A 659 9.39 11.17 15.91
N GLY A 660 10.70 11.05 15.73
CA GLY A 660 11.32 10.97 14.42
C GLY A 660 10.94 9.72 13.64
N ILE A 661 10.93 8.54 14.29
CA ILE A 661 10.48 7.29 13.66
C ILE A 661 8.99 7.38 13.32
N TYR A 662 8.18 7.91 14.25
CA TYR A 662 6.75 8.11 14.05
C TYR A 662 6.43 8.97 12.81
N LEU A 663 7.14 10.08 12.61
CA LEU A 663 6.98 10.93 11.43
C LEU A 663 7.31 10.16 10.13
N ILE A 664 8.35 9.32 10.14
CA ILE A 664 8.69 8.48 8.99
C ILE A 664 7.53 7.51 8.70
N GLU A 665 7.04 6.79 9.70
CA GLU A 665 5.95 5.82 9.54
C GLU A 665 4.66 6.46 9.00
N ILE A 666 4.25 7.59 9.58
CA ILE A 666 3.06 8.31 9.14
C ILE A 666 3.21 8.83 7.71
N VAL A 667 4.39 9.35 7.33
CA VAL A 667 4.63 9.78 5.95
C VAL A 667 4.46 8.63 4.97
N PHE A 668 4.96 7.44 5.31
CA PHE A 668 4.79 6.23 4.49
C PHE A 668 3.31 5.85 4.34
N ILE A 669 2.58 5.81 5.45
CA ILE A 669 1.17 5.39 5.46
C ILE A 669 0.30 6.39 4.71
N LEU A 670 0.42 7.68 5.02
CA LEU A 670 -0.41 8.73 4.44
C LEU A 670 -0.05 8.98 2.98
N THR A 671 1.22 8.94 2.60
CA THR A 671 1.59 9.06 1.18
C THR A 671 1.08 7.88 0.35
N GLY A 672 1.16 6.65 0.88
CA GLY A 672 0.55 5.48 0.25
C GLY A 672 -0.97 5.62 0.10
N THR A 673 -1.64 6.18 1.12
CA THR A 673 -3.07 6.48 1.10
C THR A 673 -3.41 7.50 -0.01
N LEU A 674 -2.74 8.65 0.00
CA LEU A 674 -2.97 9.75 -0.95
C LEU A 674 -2.73 9.33 -2.40
N THR A 675 -1.65 8.59 -2.66
CA THR A 675 -1.34 8.10 -4.00
C THR A 675 -2.37 7.07 -4.48
N THR A 676 -2.82 6.18 -3.60
CA THR A 676 -3.86 5.19 -3.92
C THR A 676 -5.20 5.85 -4.23
N ILE A 677 -5.54 6.93 -3.54
CA ILE A 677 -6.80 7.66 -3.76
C ILE A 677 -6.77 8.43 -5.08
N LYS A 678 -5.65 9.13 -5.35
CA LYS A 678 -5.48 9.95 -6.56
C LYS A 678 -5.33 9.12 -7.83
N ALA A 679 -4.42 8.14 -7.82
CA ALA A 679 -3.99 7.43 -9.03
C ALA A 679 -4.40 5.94 -9.04
N GLY A 680 -4.99 5.42 -7.96
CA GLY A 680 -5.15 3.99 -7.75
C GLY A 680 -3.89 3.34 -7.21
N ARG A 681 -3.93 2.03 -6.99
CA ARG A 681 -2.75 1.28 -6.55
C ARG A 681 -1.67 1.27 -7.63
N ASP A 682 -0.74 2.22 -7.52
CA ASP A 682 0.46 2.32 -8.36
C ASP A 682 1.71 2.31 -7.46
N PRO A 683 2.40 1.17 -7.32
CA PRO A 683 3.56 1.04 -6.43
C PRO A 683 4.73 1.95 -6.84
N LEU A 684 4.87 2.26 -8.13
CA LEU A 684 5.91 3.17 -8.62
C LEU A 684 5.62 4.61 -8.16
N MET A 685 4.38 5.08 -8.35
CA MET A 685 3.99 6.42 -7.92
C MET A 685 4.02 6.56 -6.40
N ALA A 686 3.58 5.52 -5.68
CA ALA A 686 3.63 5.49 -4.22
C ALA A 686 5.07 5.62 -3.69
N THR A 687 6.02 4.86 -4.25
CA THR A 687 7.43 4.94 -3.84
C THR A 687 8.06 6.29 -4.17
N ALA A 688 7.82 6.82 -5.37
CA ALA A 688 8.34 8.13 -5.78
C ALA A 688 7.80 9.28 -4.90
N GLN A 689 6.48 9.30 -4.67
CA GLN A 689 5.86 10.34 -3.86
C GLN A 689 6.27 10.24 -2.38
N THR A 690 6.47 9.01 -1.86
CA THR A 690 6.95 8.80 -0.49
C THR A 690 8.34 9.41 -0.33
N GLY A 691 9.26 9.17 -1.27
CA GLY A 691 10.59 9.78 -1.23
C GLY A 691 10.56 11.31 -1.25
N LYS A 692 9.66 11.91 -2.05
CA LYS A 692 9.50 13.38 -2.12
C LYS A 692 8.91 13.96 -0.84
N ASN A 693 7.82 13.40 -0.34
CA ASN A 693 7.16 13.88 0.87
C ASN A 693 8.04 13.68 2.11
N LEU A 694 8.73 12.54 2.21
CA LEU A 694 9.65 12.25 3.31
C LEU A 694 10.82 13.23 3.33
N LYS A 695 11.38 13.57 2.16
CA LYS A 695 12.42 14.60 2.06
C LYS A 695 11.96 15.95 2.61
N VAL A 696 10.79 16.43 2.20
CA VAL A 696 10.26 17.72 2.67
C VAL A 696 10.01 17.68 4.18
N THR A 697 9.34 16.62 4.65
CA THR A 697 8.95 16.46 6.06
C THR A 697 10.18 16.41 6.97
N MET A 698 11.18 15.60 6.63
CA MET A 698 12.35 15.40 7.48
C MET A 698 13.33 16.57 7.44
N ILE A 699 13.45 17.29 6.31
CA ILE A 699 14.23 18.54 6.27
C ILE A 699 13.57 19.60 7.14
N LEU A 700 12.25 19.78 7.03
CA LEU A 700 11.54 20.76 7.84
C LEU A 700 11.63 20.41 9.33
N TYR A 701 11.41 19.14 9.69
CA TYR A 701 11.58 18.66 11.06
C TYR A 701 12.99 18.92 11.58
N ALA A 702 14.04 18.64 10.78
CA ALA A 702 15.43 18.86 11.19
C ALA A 702 15.73 20.34 11.45
N VAL A 703 15.27 21.23 10.56
CA VAL A 703 15.48 22.68 10.69
C VAL A 703 14.74 23.22 11.90
N VAL A 704 13.45 22.87 12.05
CA VAL A 704 12.62 23.35 13.17
C VAL A 704 13.12 22.78 14.50
N ALA A 705 13.42 21.48 14.58
CA ALA A 705 13.91 20.87 15.81
C ALA A 705 15.26 21.47 16.22
N THR A 706 16.20 21.65 15.28
CA THR A 706 17.49 22.29 15.58
C THR A 706 17.30 23.72 16.08
N GLY A 707 16.48 24.52 15.39
CA GLY A 707 16.18 25.89 15.80
C GLY A 707 15.49 25.96 17.17
N ALA A 708 14.52 25.09 17.43
CA ALA A 708 13.80 25.02 18.70
C ALA A 708 14.71 24.57 19.84
N ILE A 709 15.53 23.53 19.64
CA ILE A 709 16.48 23.04 20.65
C ILE A 709 17.46 24.14 21.02
N ILE A 710 18.10 24.78 20.04
CA ILE A 710 19.09 25.85 20.31
C ILE A 710 18.41 27.06 20.96
N GLY A 711 17.33 27.57 20.35
CA GLY A 711 16.65 28.78 20.80
C GLY A 711 16.07 28.63 22.21
N LEU A 712 15.38 27.51 22.49
CA LEU A 712 14.77 27.29 23.79
C LEU A 712 15.79 26.91 24.87
N SER A 713 16.91 26.26 24.51
CA SER A 713 18.00 26.02 25.47
C SER A 713 18.66 27.34 25.90
N VAL A 714 18.85 28.28 24.97
CA VAL A 714 19.37 29.62 25.28
C VAL A 714 18.40 30.40 26.18
N ILE A 715 17.09 30.37 25.85
CA ILE A 715 16.07 31.02 26.69
C ILE A 715 16.04 30.41 28.10
N GLY A 716 16.11 29.07 28.21
CA GLY A 716 16.20 28.39 29.49
C GLY A 716 17.42 28.83 30.30
N ALA A 717 18.59 28.90 29.67
CA ALA A 717 19.83 29.36 30.32
C ALA A 717 19.73 30.81 30.80
N VAL A 718 19.17 31.73 29.99
CA VAL A 718 18.97 33.14 30.38
C VAL A 718 17.97 33.29 31.52
N ALA A 719 16.86 32.54 31.48
CA ALA A 719 15.86 32.57 32.53
C ALA A 719 16.43 32.10 33.88
N LEU A 720 17.30 31.09 33.84
CA LEU A 720 18.00 30.58 35.02
C LEU A 720 19.07 31.54 35.53
N ALA A 721 19.82 32.19 34.63
CA ALA A 721 20.81 33.21 34.99
C ALA A 721 20.18 34.46 35.62
N GLY A 722 18.89 34.71 35.38
CA GLY A 722 18.13 35.77 36.07
C GLY A 722 17.58 35.36 37.44
N LEU A 723 17.63 34.06 37.78
CA LEU A 723 17.19 33.49 39.06
C LEU A 723 18.35 33.25 40.05
N THR A 724 19.57 33.13 39.54
CA THR A 724 20.84 33.12 40.31
C THR A 724 21.39 34.52 40.47
#